data_AF-A0AA37R8S0-F1
#
_entry.id   AF-A0AA37R8S0-F1
#
_cell.length_a   1.000
_cell.length_b   1.000
_cell.length_c   1.000
_cell.angle_alpha   90.00
_cell.angle_beta   90.00
_cell.angle_gamma   90.00
#
_symmetry.space_group_name_H-M   'P 1'
#
loop_
_entity.id
_entity.type
_entity.pdbx_description
1 polymer ?
#
loop_
_entity_poly.entity_id
_entity_poly.type
_entity_poly.pdbx_seq_one_letter_code
_entity_poly.pdbx_strand_id
1 'polypeptide(L)'
;MINPSSTNAMWLIHDNEVGPAFDLAMSDARHRFWKIYGVPNGGRQKELLESLNKSGIRPFSKLTRPQVDELVYCCFKHHPGRESIIAELLPTVAPERIQQLSSVMKIAFIRLWIERKVILPIKWQCPIHCDRILDDMIKEQIPLGNCPLLAKIRGINPYSSIGYTGPMSLKNRELRSTFWLRLVLGSNLYEADNFTAENARDLILRSFGARSELGRFYTDDFSLFVADAASNEWLRPAIDKVLSENREELMKARALKKTHFKETKSAKAHRAMVEKTLEFLEGSDHSVAKLAQTFGEVRHVRKAFGILKDEELPGGLTLLPQKVIDFCKMITSTFNAFIRSRRIQRPDNYNMALSFLIAYCGPYLFKYFMNRDGNLNDYPTTFNDFTCALYITADHDLLTELNVLKKSPPETLLKFIEELIELNELSADTHYQRVYPLEDFIDYIISQAGIIPHSDQVRNSFSTDCYPMLRKRSGTVKKTVPRAYFATFLSMLNSLEYLTMHLNEMADGKMNGLVQGELKIPNINELMYSSEWAGLWGIKGQSCQCIDFSTLNYTPIFYYDGKPRRFEYIPKFYRISDTHIDGRLQQRVVMNDIRITQLMCETGIRQKHLLWLDLDRYKTHAHNLGRPLDALLVSTDKSHGEWTAIASKRVMDLLERQSNWYERCISPEYKEKIWYSFQKNSSFGKLRPLFRLHLNQNSWANYESYHLILLCLDYFIKTEVVDTKQPSLVWLKPANRTDEPGDIKDYSIEGLSKLTSNIVTSDCTPHGLRAGFVSEAIKFLPPSLVGQWLTGQSEPLVNYYSIFDPDDIGMSHQQMLCNALMSNQDKISTGDLPDLAAAISSINQKILGDIVRNPEIAISKHKLMSLSNGKNENGLDRLIAKEVSELAFNPTHICPFNNICPSEVVALFGEKNCCSACPYAIRGVAHLPAISARKDKYKELLSTSLKLIEEYLTRKPSARIREELEQMELENDRFAREACLLETIEQELISMHDRGQDQDLAVKNKEEILIHYDRLNLTEESGLLKRLIDVQNFPDASSEDLTMRLAHLRHALLMRDGDIAALLGVGENKSIPLHTKVARQISTMIKSGAIDEFELFGISAGGEDTLKQLAIQAATAPRLTQMVM
;
A
#
# COMPACT_ATOMS: atom_id res chain seq x y z
N MET A 1 -38.35 8.62 -31.86
CA MET A 1 -38.69 9.36 -30.63
C MET A 1 -37.99 10.71 -30.56
N ILE A 2 -36.66 10.75 -30.70
CA ILE A 2 -35.88 11.99 -30.64
C ILE A 2 -35.59 12.49 -32.05
N ASN A 3 -35.60 13.82 -32.23
CA ASN A 3 -35.21 14.46 -33.48
C ASN A 3 -33.79 13.98 -33.92
N PRO A 4 -33.64 13.36 -35.10
CA PRO A 4 -32.35 12.90 -35.58
C PRO A 4 -31.44 14.07 -36.03
N SER A 5 -32.00 15.24 -36.31
CA SER A 5 -31.22 16.42 -36.69
C SER A 5 -30.73 17.18 -35.47
N SER A 6 -29.44 17.53 -35.48
CA SER A 6 -28.86 18.36 -34.43
C SER A 6 -29.23 19.85 -34.57
N THR A 7 -29.70 20.28 -35.75
CA THR A 7 -29.92 21.69 -36.10
C THR A 7 -31.32 22.00 -36.62
N ASN A 8 -32.01 21.05 -37.25
CA ASN A 8 -33.27 21.31 -37.94
C ASN A 8 -34.46 20.88 -37.08
N ALA A 9 -35.50 21.70 -37.00
CA ALA A 9 -36.72 21.35 -36.29
C ALA A 9 -37.54 20.33 -37.11
N MET A 10 -38.29 19.48 -36.43
CA MET A 10 -39.29 18.63 -37.06
C MET A 10 -40.67 19.22 -36.79
N TRP A 11 -41.37 19.63 -37.84
CA TRP A 11 -42.73 20.15 -37.75
C TRP A 11 -43.74 19.00 -37.81
N LEU A 12 -44.72 19.02 -36.91
CA LEU A 12 -45.79 18.02 -36.79
C LEU A 12 -47.11 18.51 -37.41
N ILE A 13 -47.05 19.63 -38.12
CA ILE A 13 -48.15 20.33 -38.79
C ILE A 13 -47.78 20.58 -40.26
N HIS A 14 -48.75 20.94 -41.09
CA HIS A 14 -48.49 21.22 -42.50
C HIS A 14 -47.68 22.51 -42.70
N ASP A 15 -46.88 22.57 -43.77
CA ASP A 15 -45.95 23.68 -44.04
C ASP A 15 -46.62 25.05 -44.13
N ASN A 16 -47.87 25.11 -44.61
CA ASN A 16 -48.68 26.32 -44.70
C ASN A 16 -49.22 26.79 -43.33
N GLU A 17 -49.21 25.93 -42.31
CA GLU A 17 -49.69 26.22 -40.95
C GLU A 17 -48.56 26.70 -40.02
N VAL A 18 -47.30 26.51 -40.41
CA VAL A 18 -46.12 26.83 -39.58
C VAL A 18 -46.04 28.32 -39.22
N GLY A 19 -46.14 29.22 -40.22
CA GLY A 19 -46.14 30.67 -39.99
C GLY A 19 -47.28 31.14 -39.08
N PRO A 20 -48.55 30.79 -39.37
CA PRO A 20 -49.68 31.10 -38.51
C PRO A 20 -49.55 30.55 -37.08
N ALA A 21 -49.08 29.32 -36.91
CA ALA A 21 -48.86 28.73 -35.59
C ALA A 21 -47.76 29.46 -34.81
N PHE A 22 -46.64 29.78 -35.48
CA PHE A 22 -45.53 30.51 -34.87
C PHE A 22 -45.95 31.93 -34.44
N ASP A 23 -46.77 32.62 -35.24
CA ASP A 23 -47.30 33.94 -34.90
C ASP A 23 -48.18 33.92 -33.64
N LEU A 24 -49.05 32.91 -33.51
CA LEU A 24 -49.88 32.73 -32.31
C LEU A 24 -49.02 32.48 -31.07
N ALA A 25 -48.01 31.60 -31.18
CA ALA A 25 -47.08 31.33 -30.10
C ALA A 25 -46.22 32.56 -29.74
N MET A 26 -45.80 33.35 -30.73
CA MET A 26 -45.11 34.62 -30.52
C MET A 26 -46.01 35.66 -29.87
N SER A 27 -47.30 35.68 -30.19
CA SER A 27 -48.28 36.56 -29.55
C SER A 27 -48.43 36.25 -28.06
N ASP A 28 -48.59 34.97 -27.70
CA ASP A 28 -48.63 34.53 -26.30
C ASP A 28 -47.32 34.87 -25.56
N ALA A 29 -46.17 34.54 -26.16
CA ALA A 29 -44.87 34.88 -25.59
C ALA A 29 -44.72 36.39 -25.37
N ARG A 30 -45.03 37.22 -26.37
CA ARG A 30 -45.00 38.70 -26.25
C ARG A 30 -45.90 39.18 -25.12
N HIS A 31 -47.12 38.65 -25.00
CA HIS A 31 -48.06 39.03 -23.95
C HIS A 31 -47.48 38.74 -22.55
N ARG A 32 -46.88 37.56 -22.35
CA ARG A 32 -46.24 37.18 -21.09
C ARG A 32 -45.04 38.07 -20.74
N PHE A 33 -44.20 38.38 -21.73
CA PHE A 33 -43.09 39.32 -21.54
C PHE A 33 -43.60 40.74 -21.24
N TRP A 34 -44.67 41.20 -21.90
CA TRP A 34 -45.28 42.51 -21.66
C TRP A 34 -45.81 42.67 -20.24
N LYS A 35 -46.42 41.62 -19.67
CA LYS A 35 -46.90 41.63 -18.28
C LYS A 35 -45.79 41.91 -17.26
N ILE A 36 -44.55 41.53 -17.56
CA ILE A 36 -43.39 41.70 -16.67
C ILE A 36 -42.59 42.96 -17.00
N TYR A 37 -42.32 43.20 -18.28
CA TYR A 37 -41.40 44.25 -18.73
C TYR A 37 -42.10 45.47 -19.34
N GLY A 38 -43.43 45.49 -19.48
CA GLY A 38 -44.19 46.63 -20.01
C GLY A 38 -44.21 47.87 -19.10
N VAL A 39 -43.57 47.82 -17.94
CA VAL A 39 -43.46 48.91 -16.96
C VAL A 39 -42.45 50.00 -17.39
N PRO A 40 -42.51 51.24 -16.88
CA PRO A 40 -41.60 52.33 -17.26
C PRO A 40 -40.11 51.97 -17.21
N ASN A 41 -39.69 51.14 -16.26
CA ASN A 41 -38.29 50.72 -16.07
C ASN A 41 -37.95 49.36 -16.74
N GLY A 42 -38.73 48.90 -17.72
CA GLY A 42 -38.53 47.61 -18.39
C GLY A 42 -37.30 47.48 -19.28
N GLY A 43 -36.55 48.57 -19.47
CA GLY A 43 -35.27 48.62 -20.19
C GLY A 43 -35.33 48.06 -21.62
N ARG A 44 -34.24 47.41 -22.05
CA ARG A 44 -34.08 46.86 -23.42
C ARG A 44 -35.16 45.85 -23.81
N GLN A 45 -35.80 45.17 -22.85
CA GLN A 45 -36.89 44.24 -23.12
C GLN A 45 -38.17 44.96 -23.53
N LYS A 46 -38.51 46.07 -22.86
CA LYS A 46 -39.66 46.90 -23.23
C LYS A 46 -39.53 47.47 -24.64
N GLU A 47 -38.37 48.05 -24.94
CA GLU A 47 -38.09 48.63 -26.26
C GLU A 47 -38.20 47.60 -27.38
N LEU A 48 -37.72 46.36 -27.15
CA LEU A 48 -37.93 45.26 -28.10
C LEU A 48 -39.42 44.99 -28.31
N LEU A 49 -40.21 44.89 -27.25
CA LEU A 49 -41.64 44.60 -27.35
C LEU A 49 -42.38 45.73 -28.09
N GLU A 50 -42.01 46.98 -27.87
CA GLU A 50 -42.52 48.13 -28.63
C GLU A 50 -42.16 48.05 -30.12
N SER A 51 -40.92 47.66 -30.47
CA SER A 51 -40.53 47.37 -31.86
C SER A 51 -41.35 46.26 -32.51
N LEU A 52 -41.62 45.17 -31.76
CA LEU A 52 -42.45 44.08 -32.24
C LEU A 52 -43.93 44.50 -32.41
N ASN A 53 -44.44 45.38 -31.54
CA ASN A 53 -45.81 45.92 -31.66
C ASN A 53 -45.95 46.86 -32.87
N LYS A 54 -44.91 47.64 -33.19
CA LYS A 54 -44.86 48.48 -34.40
C LYS A 54 -44.90 47.66 -35.70
N SER A 55 -44.57 46.37 -35.63
CA SER A 55 -44.58 45.46 -36.79
C SER A 55 -45.99 44.94 -37.13
N GLY A 56 -47.01 45.32 -36.35
CA GLY A 56 -48.41 44.93 -36.56
C GLY A 56 -48.89 43.81 -35.63
N ILE A 57 -50.16 43.43 -35.78
CA ILE A 57 -50.85 42.49 -34.88
C ILE A 57 -50.31 41.05 -35.07
N ARG A 58 -50.09 40.63 -36.32
CA ARG A 58 -49.63 39.29 -36.72
C ARG A 58 -48.43 39.32 -37.67
N PRO A 59 -47.26 39.83 -37.22
CA PRO A 59 -46.11 40.07 -38.09
C PRO A 59 -45.48 38.77 -38.63
N PHE A 60 -45.70 37.63 -37.99
CA PHE A 60 -45.09 36.35 -38.35
C PHE A 60 -46.02 35.43 -39.15
N SER A 61 -47.33 35.75 -39.24
CA SER A 61 -48.33 34.83 -39.81
C SER A 61 -48.14 34.55 -41.31
N LYS A 62 -47.40 35.40 -42.03
CA LYS A 62 -47.07 35.24 -43.46
C LYS A 62 -45.73 34.56 -43.70
N LEU A 63 -44.97 34.25 -42.66
CA LEU A 63 -43.68 33.57 -42.82
C LEU A 63 -43.88 32.14 -43.33
N THR A 64 -43.09 31.78 -44.32
CA THR A 64 -43.01 30.41 -44.83
C THR A 64 -42.23 29.53 -43.85
N ARG A 65 -42.43 28.21 -43.91
CA ARG A 65 -41.66 27.26 -43.09
C ARG A 65 -40.14 27.48 -43.13
N PRO A 66 -39.48 27.65 -44.30
CA PRO A 66 -38.04 27.93 -44.35
C PRO A 66 -37.63 29.17 -43.55
N GLN A 67 -38.42 30.24 -43.60
CA GLN A 67 -38.15 31.47 -42.84
C GLN A 67 -38.30 31.25 -41.33
N VAL A 68 -39.27 30.42 -40.90
CA VAL A 68 -39.40 30.05 -39.48
C VAL A 68 -38.25 29.13 -39.04
N ASP A 69 -37.78 28.22 -39.90
CA ASP A 69 -36.59 27.41 -39.63
C ASP A 69 -35.32 28.28 -39.47
N GLU A 70 -35.19 29.38 -40.22
CA GLU A 70 -34.12 30.37 -40.02
C GLU A 70 -34.19 31.07 -38.65
N LEU A 71 -35.41 31.33 -38.15
CA LEU A 71 -35.61 31.85 -36.80
C LEU A 71 -35.26 30.81 -35.71
N VAL A 72 -35.42 29.51 -35.99
CA VAL A 72 -34.90 28.44 -35.12
C VAL A 72 -33.36 28.52 -35.05
N TYR A 73 -32.67 28.77 -36.16
CA TYR A 73 -31.21 28.97 -36.18
C TYR A 73 -30.74 30.18 -35.37
N CYS A 74 -31.56 31.23 -35.32
CA CYS A 74 -31.30 32.41 -34.48
C CYS A 74 -31.40 32.12 -32.96
N CYS A 75 -31.85 30.93 -32.56
CA CYS A 75 -31.94 30.50 -31.17
C CYS A 75 -30.70 29.73 -30.66
N PHE A 76 -29.70 29.46 -31.51
CA PHE A 76 -28.43 28.82 -31.12
C PHE A 76 -27.36 29.85 -30.69
N LYS A 77 -26.34 29.39 -29.95
CA LYS A 77 -25.19 30.24 -29.55
C LYS A 77 -24.36 30.62 -30.79
N HIS A 78 -24.08 31.90 -30.96
CA HIS A 78 -23.13 32.40 -31.97
C HIS A 78 -23.38 31.92 -33.41
N HIS A 79 -24.65 31.79 -33.83
CA HIS A 79 -24.95 31.42 -35.21
C HIS A 79 -24.42 32.51 -36.18
N PRO A 80 -23.51 32.18 -37.11
CA PRO A 80 -23.02 33.14 -38.11
C PRO A 80 -24.18 33.52 -39.03
N GLY A 81 -24.49 34.81 -39.14
CA GLY A 81 -25.62 35.30 -39.94
C GLY A 81 -26.92 35.57 -39.18
N ARG A 82 -26.96 35.39 -37.85
CA ARG A 82 -28.14 35.74 -37.02
C ARG A 82 -28.60 37.19 -37.20
N GLU A 83 -27.67 38.13 -37.36
CA GLU A 83 -28.01 39.55 -37.56
C GLU A 83 -28.63 39.80 -38.94
N SER A 84 -28.11 39.14 -39.98
CA SER A 84 -28.62 39.24 -41.35
C SER A 84 -30.04 38.68 -41.46
N ILE A 85 -30.27 37.48 -40.90
CA ILE A 85 -31.58 36.82 -40.90
C ILE A 85 -32.63 37.70 -40.20
N ILE A 86 -32.28 38.23 -39.02
CA ILE A 86 -33.21 39.08 -38.26
C ILE A 86 -33.46 40.41 -38.99
N ALA A 87 -32.45 41.02 -39.60
CA ALA A 87 -32.62 42.26 -40.35
C ALA A 87 -33.53 42.07 -41.59
N GLU A 88 -33.45 40.93 -42.24
CA GLU A 88 -34.30 40.58 -43.39
C GLU A 88 -35.74 40.29 -42.97
N LEU A 89 -35.95 39.44 -41.96
CA LEU A 89 -37.28 38.99 -41.55
C LEU A 89 -37.99 39.99 -40.62
N LEU A 90 -37.24 40.81 -39.88
CA LEU A 90 -37.74 41.74 -38.85
C LEU A 90 -36.94 43.06 -38.86
N PRO A 91 -37.08 43.89 -39.91
CA PRO A 91 -36.30 45.13 -40.08
C PRO A 91 -36.54 46.18 -38.98
N THR A 92 -37.63 46.05 -38.22
CA THR A 92 -38.00 46.92 -37.09
C THR A 92 -37.22 46.64 -35.81
N VAL A 93 -36.45 45.55 -35.75
CA VAL A 93 -35.68 45.13 -34.57
C VAL A 93 -34.22 45.54 -34.74
N ALA A 94 -33.75 46.42 -33.86
CA ALA A 94 -32.36 46.86 -33.86
C ALA A 94 -31.37 45.73 -33.51
N PRO A 95 -30.14 45.71 -34.06
CA PRO A 95 -29.15 44.66 -33.80
C PRO A 95 -28.87 44.42 -32.32
N GLU A 96 -28.82 45.48 -31.52
CA GLU A 96 -28.61 45.41 -30.07
C GLU A 96 -29.70 44.67 -29.28
N ARG A 97 -30.86 44.41 -29.91
CA ARG A 97 -32.05 43.80 -29.29
C ARG A 97 -32.26 42.35 -29.73
N ILE A 98 -31.39 41.83 -30.60
CA ILE A 98 -31.44 40.46 -31.13
C ILE A 98 -31.36 39.42 -30.01
N GLN A 99 -30.61 39.69 -28.94
CA GLN A 99 -30.49 38.77 -27.80
C GLN A 99 -31.78 38.64 -27.00
N GLN A 100 -32.47 39.75 -26.77
CA GLN A 100 -33.78 39.79 -26.13
C GLN A 100 -34.81 39.08 -27.01
N LEU A 101 -34.80 39.31 -28.33
CA LEU A 101 -35.72 38.67 -29.27
C LEU A 101 -35.58 37.15 -29.28
N SER A 102 -34.35 36.64 -29.27
CA SER A 102 -34.11 35.20 -29.14
C SER A 102 -34.70 34.60 -27.87
N SER A 103 -34.72 35.35 -26.76
CA SER A 103 -35.35 34.86 -25.52
C SER A 103 -36.87 34.73 -25.66
N VAL A 104 -37.53 35.69 -26.33
CA VAL A 104 -38.97 35.64 -26.62
C VAL A 104 -39.29 34.51 -27.61
N MET A 105 -38.52 34.39 -28.70
CA MET A 105 -38.67 33.31 -29.69
C MET A 105 -38.52 31.93 -29.03
N LYS A 106 -37.58 31.78 -28.09
CA LYS A 106 -37.40 30.51 -27.39
C LYS A 106 -38.63 30.10 -26.58
N ILE A 107 -39.32 31.04 -25.94
CA ILE A 107 -40.59 30.77 -25.25
C ILE A 107 -41.69 30.39 -26.26
N ALA A 108 -41.79 31.07 -27.39
CA ALA A 108 -42.74 30.72 -28.45
C ALA A 108 -42.51 29.30 -29.01
N PHE A 109 -41.27 28.89 -29.23
CA PHE A 109 -40.96 27.53 -29.66
C PHE A 109 -41.29 26.47 -28.60
N ILE A 110 -41.12 26.76 -27.31
CA ILE A 110 -41.57 25.86 -26.24
C ILE A 110 -43.11 25.77 -26.23
N ARG A 111 -43.81 26.89 -26.44
CA ARG A 111 -45.28 26.89 -26.57
C ARG A 111 -45.75 25.99 -27.72
N LEU A 112 -45.11 26.09 -28.88
CA LEU A 112 -45.40 25.20 -30.02
C LEU A 112 -45.12 23.73 -29.71
N TRP A 113 -44.07 23.44 -28.93
CA TRP A 113 -43.79 22.08 -28.48
C TRP A 113 -44.91 21.56 -27.57
N ILE A 114 -45.35 22.37 -26.59
CA ILE A 114 -46.48 22.03 -25.69
C ILE A 114 -47.76 21.73 -26.48
N GLU A 115 -48.01 22.46 -27.56
CA GLU A 115 -49.15 22.25 -28.46
C GLU A 115 -48.97 21.06 -29.42
N ARG A 116 -47.89 20.29 -29.29
CA ARG A 116 -47.55 19.13 -30.14
C ARG A 116 -47.36 19.49 -31.63
N LYS A 117 -46.89 20.70 -31.92
CA LYS A 117 -46.71 21.20 -33.30
C LYS A 117 -45.27 21.12 -33.81
N VAL A 118 -44.29 21.02 -32.92
CA VAL A 118 -42.87 20.98 -33.28
C VAL A 118 -42.08 20.09 -32.33
N ILE A 119 -41.05 19.42 -32.84
CA ILE A 119 -39.99 18.78 -32.06
C ILE A 119 -38.69 19.55 -32.34
N LEU A 120 -38.09 20.10 -31.30
CA LEU A 120 -36.94 20.99 -31.44
C LEU A 120 -35.64 20.21 -31.72
N PRO A 121 -34.61 20.86 -32.28
CA PRO A 121 -33.29 20.23 -32.45
C PRO A 121 -32.60 19.99 -31.11
N ILE A 122 -31.85 18.90 -30.97
CA ILE A 122 -31.13 18.59 -29.71
C ILE A 122 -30.14 19.70 -29.30
N LYS A 123 -29.46 20.38 -30.26
CA LYS A 123 -28.51 21.47 -29.94
C LYS A 123 -29.20 22.79 -29.59
N TRP A 124 -30.51 22.87 -29.71
CA TRP A 124 -31.29 24.07 -29.40
C TRP A 124 -31.12 24.45 -27.93
N GLN A 125 -31.05 25.76 -27.66
CA GLN A 125 -30.73 26.27 -26.33
C GLN A 125 -31.98 26.74 -25.58
N CYS A 126 -32.13 26.29 -24.34
CA CYS A 126 -33.18 26.77 -23.45
C CYS A 126 -33.13 28.30 -23.25
N PRO A 127 -34.29 28.92 -22.92
CA PRO A 127 -34.34 30.29 -22.43
C PRO A 127 -33.47 30.47 -21.18
N ILE A 128 -32.76 31.59 -21.09
CA ILE A 128 -31.96 31.97 -19.91
C ILE A 128 -32.61 33.21 -19.29
N HIS A 129 -32.68 33.29 -17.96
CA HIS A 129 -33.31 34.40 -17.23
C HIS A 129 -34.81 34.62 -17.56
N CYS A 130 -35.51 33.57 -17.99
CA CYS A 130 -36.94 33.59 -18.30
C CYS A 130 -37.73 32.62 -17.42
N ASP A 131 -37.19 32.27 -16.24
CA ASP A 131 -37.71 31.20 -15.38
C ASP A 131 -39.17 31.43 -14.98
N ARG A 132 -39.50 32.65 -14.54
CA ARG A 132 -40.88 33.02 -14.17
C ARG A 132 -41.86 32.85 -15.33
N ILE A 133 -41.50 33.32 -16.53
CA ILE A 133 -42.37 33.25 -17.72
C ILE A 133 -42.59 31.79 -18.13
N LEU A 134 -41.52 31.01 -18.14
CA LEU A 134 -41.56 29.59 -18.50
C LEU A 134 -42.39 28.79 -17.49
N ASP A 135 -42.22 29.06 -16.19
CA ASP A 135 -42.97 28.39 -15.14
C ASP A 135 -44.46 28.73 -15.20
N ASP A 136 -44.83 29.99 -15.39
CA ASP A 136 -46.23 30.43 -15.51
C ASP A 136 -46.89 29.72 -16.70
N MET A 137 -46.20 29.68 -17.86
CA MET A 137 -46.68 28.97 -19.04
C MET A 137 -46.85 27.47 -18.80
N ILE A 138 -45.93 26.81 -18.09
CA ILE A 138 -46.05 25.38 -17.80
C ILE A 138 -47.16 25.13 -16.78
N LYS A 139 -47.28 25.94 -15.72
CA LYS A 139 -48.29 25.81 -14.66
C LYS A 139 -49.71 25.86 -15.20
N GLU A 140 -49.99 26.74 -16.16
CA GLU A 140 -51.30 26.80 -16.84
C GLU A 140 -51.65 25.52 -17.59
N GLN A 141 -50.65 24.72 -17.98
CA GLN A 141 -50.81 23.50 -18.77
C GLN A 141 -50.86 22.23 -17.92
N ILE A 142 -50.46 22.31 -16.65
CA ILE A 142 -50.50 21.17 -15.71
C ILE A 142 -51.93 20.63 -15.52
N PRO A 143 -52.97 21.45 -15.22
CA PRO A 143 -54.33 20.96 -15.05
C PRO A 143 -54.95 20.37 -16.33
N LEU A 144 -54.43 20.78 -17.49
CA LEU A 144 -54.89 20.32 -18.80
C LEU A 144 -54.23 19.01 -19.24
N GLY A 145 -53.22 18.52 -18.51
CA GLY A 145 -52.51 17.28 -18.85
C GLY A 145 -51.64 17.37 -20.11
N ASN A 146 -51.38 18.56 -20.65
CA ASN A 146 -50.72 18.70 -21.95
C ASN A 146 -49.21 18.41 -21.92
N CYS A 147 -48.54 18.59 -20.78
CA CYS A 147 -47.09 18.45 -20.68
C CYS A 147 -46.58 17.94 -19.30
N PRO A 148 -47.11 16.82 -18.77
CA PRO A 148 -46.79 16.36 -17.42
C PRO A 148 -45.30 16.02 -17.23
N LEU A 149 -44.64 15.42 -18.22
CA LEU A 149 -43.20 15.13 -18.11
C LEU A 149 -42.34 16.40 -18.15
N LEU A 150 -42.71 17.37 -18.99
CA LEU A 150 -42.04 18.67 -19.05
C LEU A 150 -42.14 19.39 -17.70
N ALA A 151 -43.30 19.34 -17.04
CA ALA A 151 -43.50 19.92 -15.71
C ALA A 151 -42.63 19.24 -14.65
N LYS A 152 -42.58 17.90 -14.62
CA LYS A 152 -41.70 17.13 -13.71
C LYS A 152 -40.23 17.50 -13.89
N ILE A 153 -39.75 17.60 -15.14
CA ILE A 153 -38.36 17.97 -15.44
C ILE A 153 -38.08 19.44 -15.13
N ARG A 154 -39.04 20.34 -15.38
CA ARG A 154 -38.87 21.76 -15.07
C ARG A 154 -38.72 21.99 -13.57
N GLY A 155 -39.47 21.26 -12.73
CA GLY A 155 -39.32 21.34 -11.27
C GLY A 155 -37.91 20.99 -10.77
N ILE A 156 -37.16 20.15 -11.50
CA ILE A 156 -35.76 19.85 -11.19
C ILE A 156 -34.92 21.13 -11.19
N ASN A 157 -35.21 22.13 -12.01
CA ASN A 157 -34.46 23.38 -12.02
C ASN A 157 -34.57 24.10 -10.65
N PRO A 158 -33.44 24.41 -9.96
CA PRO A 158 -33.46 25.08 -8.66
C PRO A 158 -34.15 26.44 -8.61
N TYR A 159 -34.19 27.14 -9.75
CA TYR A 159 -34.79 28.46 -9.88
C TYR A 159 -36.26 28.40 -10.32
N SER A 160 -36.82 27.21 -10.52
CA SER A 160 -38.23 27.05 -10.88
C SER A 160 -39.13 27.19 -9.65
N SER A 161 -40.23 27.91 -9.83
CA SER A 161 -41.36 28.00 -8.92
C SER A 161 -42.29 26.77 -9.00
N ILE A 162 -41.99 25.79 -9.85
CA ILE A 162 -42.62 24.46 -9.85
C ILE A 162 -41.86 23.60 -8.84
N GLY A 163 -42.55 23.12 -7.80
CA GLY A 163 -41.93 22.34 -6.73
C GLY A 163 -41.35 21.01 -7.23
N TYR A 164 -40.16 20.67 -6.74
CA TYR A 164 -39.58 19.33 -6.88
C TYR A 164 -39.60 18.64 -5.53
N THR A 165 -40.24 17.47 -5.48
CA THR A 165 -40.39 16.65 -4.28
C THR A 165 -39.47 15.42 -4.28
N GLY A 166 -38.67 15.24 -5.33
CA GLY A 166 -37.78 14.09 -5.43
C GLY A 166 -36.45 14.25 -4.66
N PRO A 167 -35.64 13.20 -4.61
CA PRO A 167 -34.46 13.12 -3.75
C PRO A 167 -33.16 13.72 -4.33
N MET A 168 -33.19 14.30 -5.53
CA MET A 168 -32.00 14.82 -6.20
C MET A 168 -31.42 16.06 -5.48
N SER A 169 -30.11 16.03 -5.17
CA SER A 169 -29.39 17.16 -4.56
C SER A 169 -29.33 18.40 -5.46
N LEU A 170 -29.13 19.58 -4.87
CA LEU A 170 -29.05 20.86 -5.58
C LEU A 170 -28.03 20.83 -6.74
N LYS A 171 -26.82 20.32 -6.48
CA LYS A 171 -25.76 20.18 -7.50
C LYS A 171 -26.20 19.27 -8.66
N ASN A 172 -26.86 18.15 -8.36
CA ASN A 172 -27.32 17.22 -9.38
C ASN A 172 -28.45 17.81 -10.23
N ARG A 173 -29.32 18.60 -9.61
CA ARG A 173 -30.40 19.36 -10.25
C ARG A 173 -29.87 20.39 -11.24
N GLU A 174 -28.85 21.17 -10.85
CA GLU A 174 -28.16 22.12 -11.72
C GLU A 174 -27.54 21.43 -12.95
N LEU A 175 -26.89 20.28 -12.75
CA LEU A 175 -26.23 19.53 -13.82
C LEU A 175 -27.19 18.94 -14.86
N ARG A 176 -28.41 18.55 -14.46
CA ARG A 176 -29.36 17.79 -15.32
C ARG A 176 -30.45 18.63 -15.92
N SER A 177 -31.01 19.56 -15.14
CA SER A 177 -32.20 20.35 -15.49
C SER A 177 -32.21 20.86 -16.94
N THR A 178 -31.14 21.53 -17.36
CA THR A 178 -31.04 22.11 -18.71
C THR A 178 -30.91 21.04 -19.80
N PHE A 179 -30.15 19.97 -19.57
CA PHE A 179 -29.97 18.94 -20.58
C PHE A 179 -31.23 18.07 -20.73
N TRP A 180 -31.86 17.67 -19.63
CA TRP A 180 -33.10 16.90 -19.66
C TRP A 180 -34.25 17.69 -20.26
N LEU A 181 -34.34 18.99 -19.98
CA LEU A 181 -35.29 19.89 -20.62
C LEU A 181 -35.10 19.88 -22.15
N ARG A 182 -33.86 19.99 -22.63
CA ARG A 182 -33.54 19.92 -24.07
C ARG A 182 -33.83 18.55 -24.67
N LEU A 183 -33.57 17.47 -23.93
CA LEU A 183 -33.85 16.10 -24.39
C LEU A 183 -35.35 15.90 -24.62
N VAL A 184 -36.18 16.38 -23.68
CA VAL A 184 -37.64 16.32 -23.80
C VAL A 184 -38.15 17.20 -24.93
N LEU A 185 -37.74 18.46 -25.00
CA LEU A 185 -38.10 19.36 -26.10
C LEU A 185 -37.65 18.85 -27.48
N GLY A 186 -36.56 18.07 -27.51
CA GLY A 186 -36.04 17.40 -28.70
C GLY A 186 -36.70 16.06 -29.01
N SER A 187 -37.78 15.71 -28.32
CA SER A 187 -38.50 14.45 -28.47
C SER A 187 -40.02 14.66 -28.52
N ASN A 188 -40.76 13.60 -28.81
CA ASN A 188 -42.21 13.53 -28.65
C ASN A 188 -42.65 12.95 -27.29
N LEU A 189 -41.80 12.98 -26.26
CA LEU A 189 -42.11 12.52 -24.89
C LEU A 189 -42.88 13.59 -24.10
N TYR A 190 -44.20 13.61 -24.29
CA TYR A 190 -45.10 14.48 -23.50
C TYR A 190 -45.44 13.88 -22.14
N GLU A 191 -45.55 12.55 -22.09
CA GLU A 191 -45.93 11.73 -20.94
C GLU A 191 -44.90 10.64 -20.70
N ALA A 192 -44.70 10.26 -19.44
CA ALA A 192 -43.74 9.23 -19.06
C ALA A 192 -44.15 7.84 -19.58
N ASP A 193 -45.45 7.57 -19.68
CA ASP A 193 -46.02 6.29 -20.12
C ASP A 193 -45.78 5.99 -21.60
N ASN A 194 -45.43 7.00 -22.40
CA ASN A 194 -45.06 6.83 -23.80
C ASN A 194 -43.61 6.37 -23.99
N PHE A 195 -42.84 6.23 -22.89
CA PHE A 195 -41.46 5.76 -22.94
C PHE A 195 -41.40 4.23 -22.94
N THR A 196 -40.58 3.66 -23.81
CA THR A 196 -40.44 2.20 -23.97
C THR A 196 -38.99 1.74 -23.79
N ALA A 197 -38.81 0.43 -23.59
CA ALA A 197 -37.49 -0.19 -23.54
C ALA A 197 -36.67 0.04 -24.84
N GLU A 198 -37.32 0.09 -26.00
CA GLU A 198 -36.66 0.41 -27.27
C GLU A 198 -36.17 1.86 -27.32
N ASN A 199 -36.92 2.79 -26.71
CA ASN A 199 -36.48 4.17 -26.59
C ASN A 199 -35.24 4.29 -25.68
N ALA A 200 -35.20 3.54 -24.58
CA ALA A 200 -34.01 3.47 -23.73
C ALA A 200 -32.81 2.90 -24.49
N ARG A 201 -32.99 1.85 -25.32
CA ARG A 201 -31.93 1.32 -26.18
C ARG A 201 -31.40 2.35 -27.18
N ASP A 202 -32.28 3.07 -27.88
CA ASP A 202 -31.89 4.13 -28.82
C ASP A 202 -31.09 5.25 -28.13
N LEU A 203 -31.57 5.70 -26.97
CA LEU A 203 -30.90 6.71 -26.15
C LEU A 203 -29.48 6.28 -25.76
N ILE A 204 -29.32 5.04 -25.30
CA ILE A 204 -28.02 4.46 -24.92
C ILE A 204 -27.10 4.43 -26.14
N LEU A 205 -27.53 3.86 -27.26
CA LEU A 205 -26.72 3.75 -28.48
C LEU A 205 -26.20 5.13 -28.96
N ARG A 206 -27.04 6.17 -28.89
CA ARG A 206 -26.69 7.55 -29.28
C ARG A 206 -25.86 8.31 -28.25
N SER A 207 -25.65 7.73 -27.07
CA SER A 207 -24.88 8.32 -25.96
C SER A 207 -23.42 7.89 -25.91
N PHE A 208 -22.99 6.97 -26.78
CA PHE A 208 -21.65 6.41 -26.79
C PHE A 208 -21.00 6.43 -28.19
N GLY A 209 -19.66 6.28 -28.26
CA GLY A 209 -18.89 6.27 -29.52
C GLY A 209 -18.17 7.58 -29.87
N ALA A 210 -17.42 7.58 -30.97
CA ALA A 210 -16.61 8.73 -31.42
C ALA A 210 -17.44 9.97 -31.83
N ARG A 211 -18.74 9.79 -32.06
CA ARG A 211 -19.73 10.83 -32.37
C ARG A 211 -20.94 10.78 -31.42
N SER A 212 -20.73 10.51 -30.13
CA SER A 212 -21.82 10.48 -29.14
C SER A 212 -22.60 11.81 -29.13
N GLU A 213 -23.79 11.81 -29.71
CA GLU A 213 -24.66 12.98 -29.81
C GLU A 213 -25.30 13.33 -28.46
N LEU A 214 -25.59 12.30 -27.66
CA LEU A 214 -26.37 12.41 -26.42
C LEU A 214 -25.57 12.20 -25.13
N GLY A 215 -24.26 11.95 -25.19
CA GLY A 215 -23.47 11.64 -23.99
C GLY A 215 -23.44 12.70 -22.89
N ARG A 216 -23.80 13.96 -23.19
CA ARG A 216 -23.93 15.05 -22.20
C ARG A 216 -25.31 15.13 -21.54
N PHE A 217 -26.27 14.32 -21.98
CA PHE A 217 -27.67 14.39 -21.57
C PHE A 217 -28.04 13.44 -20.43
N TYR A 218 -27.07 12.69 -19.87
CA TYR A 218 -27.31 11.77 -18.75
C TYR A 218 -28.48 10.82 -19.05
N THR A 219 -28.46 10.21 -20.24
CA THR A 219 -29.55 9.44 -20.83
C THR A 219 -29.95 8.22 -20.02
N ASP A 220 -28.99 7.57 -19.36
CA ASP A 220 -29.25 6.43 -18.47
C ASP A 220 -30.11 6.88 -17.26
N ASP A 221 -29.68 7.93 -16.57
CA ASP A 221 -30.38 8.52 -15.42
C ASP A 221 -31.72 9.18 -15.84
N PHE A 222 -31.78 9.77 -17.04
CA PHE A 222 -33.02 10.24 -17.63
C PHE A 222 -34.01 9.08 -17.85
N SER A 223 -33.54 7.95 -18.36
CA SER A 223 -34.38 6.77 -18.60
C SER A 223 -34.94 6.21 -17.30
N LEU A 224 -34.12 6.16 -16.24
CA LEU A 224 -34.56 5.78 -14.90
C LEU A 224 -35.60 6.77 -14.34
N PHE A 225 -35.33 8.07 -14.43
CA PHE A 225 -36.26 9.11 -13.98
C PHE A 225 -37.61 9.05 -14.70
N VAL A 226 -37.62 8.82 -16.02
CA VAL A 226 -38.86 8.68 -16.79
C VAL A 226 -39.59 7.40 -16.39
N ALA A 227 -38.87 6.29 -16.17
CA ALA A 227 -39.46 5.04 -15.70
C ALA A 227 -40.16 5.21 -14.35
N ASP A 228 -39.53 5.89 -13.40
CA ASP A 228 -40.07 6.14 -12.05
C ASP A 228 -41.24 7.13 -12.09
N ALA A 229 -41.29 7.98 -13.12
CA ALA A 229 -42.37 8.91 -13.36
C ALA A 229 -43.58 8.30 -14.11
N ALA A 230 -43.44 7.10 -14.66
CA ALA A 230 -44.46 6.36 -15.39
C ALA A 230 -45.40 5.61 -14.43
N SER A 231 -46.65 5.41 -14.84
CA SER A 231 -47.63 4.59 -14.13
C SER A 231 -47.43 3.09 -14.40
N ASN A 232 -46.69 2.73 -15.45
CA ASN A 232 -46.41 1.35 -15.85
C ASN A 232 -45.34 0.68 -14.97
N GLU A 233 -45.74 -0.17 -14.02
CA GLU A 233 -44.84 -0.86 -13.09
C GLU A 233 -43.77 -1.75 -13.78
N TRP A 234 -44.06 -2.28 -14.98
CA TRP A 234 -43.16 -3.15 -15.73
C TRP A 234 -42.08 -2.40 -16.54
N LEU A 235 -42.21 -1.08 -16.71
CA LEU A 235 -41.28 -0.29 -17.52
C LEU A 235 -39.91 -0.19 -16.85
N ARG A 236 -39.87 -0.05 -15.52
CA ARG A 236 -38.64 0.04 -14.74
C ARG A 236 -37.78 -1.24 -14.85
N PRO A 237 -38.30 -2.46 -14.58
CA PRO A 237 -37.57 -3.69 -14.82
C PRO A 237 -37.07 -3.86 -16.27
N ALA A 238 -37.85 -3.41 -17.25
CA ALA A 238 -37.47 -3.49 -18.66
C ALA A 238 -36.27 -2.59 -19.00
N ILE A 239 -36.23 -1.37 -18.45
CA ILE A 239 -35.11 -0.44 -18.62
C ILE A 239 -33.86 -0.95 -17.89
N ASP A 240 -34.01 -1.51 -16.70
CA ASP A 240 -32.89 -2.12 -15.97
C ASP A 240 -32.22 -3.26 -16.75
N LYS A 241 -33.03 -4.07 -17.43
CA LYS A 241 -32.55 -5.11 -18.35
C LYS A 241 -31.79 -4.51 -19.54
N VAL A 242 -32.33 -3.47 -20.16
CA VAL A 242 -31.70 -2.76 -21.29
C VAL A 242 -30.34 -2.16 -20.92
N LEU A 243 -30.23 -1.53 -19.75
CA LEU A 243 -28.96 -0.96 -19.25
C LEU A 243 -27.93 -2.06 -18.99
N SER A 244 -28.38 -3.24 -18.55
CA SER A 244 -27.52 -4.40 -18.31
C SER A 244 -27.01 -5.05 -19.61
N GLU A 245 -27.89 -5.28 -20.59
CA GLU A 245 -27.58 -5.96 -21.86
C GLU A 245 -26.54 -5.19 -22.69
N ASN A 246 -26.70 -3.87 -22.81
CA ASN A 246 -25.82 -3.05 -23.65
C ASN A 246 -24.40 -2.91 -23.08
N ARG A 247 -24.16 -3.29 -21.82
CA ARG A 247 -22.88 -3.10 -21.13
C ARG A 247 -21.73 -3.89 -21.75
N GLU A 248 -21.97 -5.14 -22.14
CA GLU A 248 -20.94 -5.99 -22.74
C GLU A 248 -20.53 -5.49 -24.14
N GLU A 249 -21.49 -5.06 -24.94
CA GLU A 249 -21.22 -4.45 -26.25
C GLU A 249 -20.44 -3.13 -26.10
N LEU A 250 -20.79 -2.32 -25.10
CA LEU A 250 -20.08 -1.09 -24.75
C LEU A 250 -18.62 -1.35 -24.35
N MET A 251 -18.35 -2.44 -23.61
CA MET A 251 -16.99 -2.82 -23.22
C MET A 251 -16.16 -3.26 -24.44
N LYS A 252 -16.74 -4.09 -25.31
CA LYS A 252 -16.10 -4.56 -26.56
C LYS A 252 -15.75 -3.37 -27.47
N ALA A 253 -16.67 -2.42 -27.66
CA ALA A 253 -16.42 -1.22 -28.45
C ALA A 253 -15.31 -0.32 -27.86
N ARG A 254 -15.24 -0.17 -26.52
CA ARG A 254 -14.16 0.56 -25.83
C ARG A 254 -12.81 -0.15 -25.97
N ALA A 255 -12.78 -1.48 -25.88
CA ALA A 255 -11.57 -2.28 -26.05
C ALA A 255 -11.00 -2.13 -27.47
N LEU A 256 -11.83 -2.27 -28.50
CA LEU A 256 -11.47 -2.06 -29.91
C LEU A 256 -10.94 -0.64 -30.19
N LYS A 257 -11.53 0.38 -29.59
CA LYS A 257 -11.04 1.76 -29.73
C LYS A 257 -9.69 1.96 -29.04
N LYS A 258 -9.48 1.31 -27.89
CA LYS A 258 -8.21 1.37 -27.14
C LYS A 258 -7.09 0.65 -27.87
N THR A 259 -7.37 -0.46 -28.56
CA THR A 259 -6.39 -1.15 -29.41
C THR A 259 -6.02 -0.30 -30.63
N HIS A 260 -7.01 0.20 -31.38
CA HIS A 260 -6.74 1.07 -32.52
C HIS A 260 -5.95 2.33 -32.13
N PHE A 261 -6.30 2.98 -31.00
CA PHE A 261 -5.54 4.14 -30.52
C PHE A 261 -4.09 3.79 -30.14
N LYS A 262 -3.87 2.62 -29.53
CA LYS A 262 -2.52 2.12 -29.21
C LYS A 262 -1.71 1.85 -30.49
N GLU A 263 -2.32 1.25 -31.50
CA GLU A 263 -1.68 0.97 -32.80
C GLU A 263 -1.27 2.28 -33.50
N THR A 264 -2.17 3.27 -33.57
CA THR A 264 -1.86 4.58 -34.15
C THR A 264 -0.74 5.29 -33.37
N LYS A 265 -0.73 5.19 -32.04
CA LYS A 265 0.33 5.76 -31.20
C LYS A 265 1.67 5.04 -31.39
N SER A 266 1.65 3.71 -31.57
CA SER A 266 2.85 2.90 -31.84
C SER A 266 3.48 3.26 -33.18
N ALA A 267 2.67 3.37 -34.24
CA ALA A 267 3.13 3.77 -35.57
C ALA A 267 3.75 5.18 -35.57
N LYS A 268 3.13 6.13 -34.85
CA LYS A 268 3.69 7.49 -34.69
C LYS A 268 5.02 7.47 -33.92
N ALA A 269 5.12 6.67 -32.87
CA ALA A 269 6.36 6.54 -32.10
C ALA A 269 7.48 5.90 -32.92
N HIS A 270 7.17 4.89 -33.74
CA HIS A 270 8.12 4.26 -34.64
C HIS A 270 8.71 5.26 -35.65
N ARG A 271 7.86 6.04 -36.36
CA ARG A 271 8.32 7.09 -37.28
C ARG A 271 9.24 8.12 -36.61
N ALA A 272 8.88 8.57 -35.41
CA ALA A 272 9.70 9.51 -34.65
C ALA A 272 11.10 8.94 -34.30
N MET A 273 11.22 7.62 -34.09
CA MET A 273 12.53 7.00 -33.84
C MET A 273 13.35 6.84 -35.13
N VAL A 274 12.70 6.62 -36.27
CA VAL A 274 13.36 6.63 -37.59
C VAL A 274 13.93 8.03 -37.87
N GLU A 275 13.14 9.09 -37.66
CA GLU A 275 13.58 10.48 -37.85
C GLU A 275 14.76 10.85 -36.96
N LYS A 276 14.72 10.51 -35.66
CA LYS A 276 15.86 10.73 -34.75
C LYS A 276 17.13 9.98 -35.18
N THR A 277 16.96 8.78 -35.72
CA THR A 277 18.10 7.99 -36.20
C THR A 277 18.68 8.62 -37.46
N LEU A 278 17.83 9.11 -38.37
CA LEU A 278 18.27 9.87 -39.54
C LEU A 278 19.05 11.12 -39.15
N GLU A 279 18.56 11.87 -38.16
CA GLU A 279 19.23 13.07 -37.63
C GLU A 279 20.66 12.76 -37.15
N PHE A 280 20.86 11.64 -36.45
CA PHE A 280 22.21 11.20 -36.07
C PHE A 280 23.05 10.79 -37.29
N LEU A 281 22.48 10.03 -38.23
CA LEU A 281 23.22 9.52 -39.39
C LEU A 281 23.63 10.65 -40.36
N GLU A 282 22.82 11.68 -40.54
CA GLU A 282 23.08 12.83 -41.42
C GLU A 282 23.86 13.97 -40.73
N GLY A 283 23.94 13.95 -39.40
CA GLY A 283 24.70 14.93 -38.63
C GLY A 283 26.20 14.92 -38.93
N SER A 284 26.90 15.96 -38.48
CA SER A 284 28.35 16.12 -38.66
C SER A 284 29.20 15.49 -37.54
N ASP A 285 28.58 15.19 -36.39
CA ASP A 285 29.22 14.60 -35.22
C ASP A 285 28.60 13.22 -34.97
N HIS A 286 29.45 12.18 -34.95
CA HIS A 286 29.05 10.79 -34.74
C HIS A 286 29.71 10.18 -33.51
N SER A 287 30.11 11.02 -32.54
CA SER A 287 30.61 10.58 -31.24
C SER A 287 29.55 9.84 -30.42
N VAL A 288 30.01 9.09 -29.42
CA VAL A 288 29.14 8.43 -28.46
C VAL A 288 28.30 9.42 -27.66
N ALA A 289 28.88 10.56 -27.27
CA ALA A 289 28.17 11.65 -26.60
C ALA A 289 27.04 12.20 -27.47
N LYS A 290 27.27 12.37 -28.77
CA LYS A 290 26.23 12.83 -29.71
C LYS A 290 25.11 11.81 -29.88
N LEU A 291 25.44 10.51 -29.93
CA LEU A 291 24.43 9.45 -29.95
C LEU A 291 23.55 9.52 -28.68
N ALA A 292 24.17 9.68 -27.51
CA ALA A 292 23.47 9.80 -26.23
C ALA A 292 22.53 11.04 -26.22
N GLN A 293 22.99 12.18 -26.72
CA GLN A 293 22.19 13.40 -26.85
C GLN A 293 21.00 13.26 -27.82
N THR A 294 21.19 12.63 -28.99
CA THR A 294 20.12 12.48 -29.99
C THR A 294 18.94 11.68 -29.43
N PHE A 295 19.22 10.61 -28.69
CA PHE A 295 18.17 9.84 -28.04
C PHE A 295 17.73 10.48 -26.71
N GLY A 296 18.63 11.20 -26.02
CA GLY A 296 18.42 12.09 -24.87
C GLY A 296 17.96 11.39 -23.60
N GLU A 297 16.86 10.63 -23.71
CA GLU A 297 16.29 9.85 -22.63
C GLU A 297 16.43 8.36 -22.90
N VAL A 298 16.76 7.59 -21.87
CA VAL A 298 16.89 6.12 -21.93
C VAL A 298 15.64 5.43 -22.52
N ARG A 299 14.46 6.01 -22.31
CA ARG A 299 13.20 5.48 -22.88
C ARG A 299 13.12 5.59 -24.41
N HIS A 300 13.82 6.54 -25.02
CA HIS A 300 13.91 6.64 -26.48
C HIS A 300 14.84 5.58 -27.03
N VAL A 301 15.97 5.31 -26.37
CA VAL A 301 16.87 4.20 -26.75
C VAL A 301 16.13 2.86 -26.74
N ARG A 302 15.38 2.56 -25.68
CA ARG A 302 14.52 1.35 -25.62
C ARG A 302 13.47 1.28 -26.73
N LYS A 303 12.90 2.41 -27.15
CA LYS A 303 11.89 2.44 -28.22
C LYS A 303 12.51 2.33 -29.62
N ALA A 304 13.70 2.91 -29.81
CA ALA A 304 14.40 2.94 -31.09
C ALA A 304 15.10 1.61 -31.39
N PHE A 305 15.58 0.89 -30.36
CA PHE A 305 16.43 -0.29 -30.54
C PHE A 305 15.92 -1.55 -29.82
N GLY A 306 14.80 -1.47 -29.09
CA GLY A 306 14.21 -2.63 -28.44
C GLY A 306 13.49 -3.55 -29.42
N ILE A 307 14.05 -4.73 -29.68
CA ILE A 307 13.46 -5.75 -30.55
C ILE A 307 12.56 -6.67 -29.71
N LEU A 308 11.24 -6.47 -29.78
CA LEU A 308 10.25 -7.18 -28.95
C LEU A 308 9.51 -8.31 -29.70
N LYS A 309 9.58 -8.33 -31.03
CA LYS A 309 8.97 -9.34 -31.90
C LYS A 309 9.93 -9.65 -33.05
N ASP A 310 10.07 -10.92 -33.42
CA ASP A 310 11.05 -11.38 -34.42
C ASP A 310 10.76 -10.87 -35.86
N GLU A 311 9.60 -10.26 -36.12
CA GLU A 311 9.11 -9.92 -37.46
C GLU A 311 9.22 -8.44 -37.86
N GLU A 312 9.35 -7.49 -36.91
CA GLU A 312 9.42 -6.04 -37.21
C GLU A 312 10.76 -5.42 -36.78
N LEU A 313 11.45 -4.78 -37.73
CA LEU A 313 12.66 -4.01 -37.44
C LEU A 313 12.32 -2.77 -36.60
N PRO A 314 13.05 -2.51 -35.51
CA PRO A 314 12.82 -1.32 -34.70
C PRO A 314 13.28 -0.07 -35.47
N GLY A 315 12.65 1.08 -35.19
CA GLY A 315 12.84 2.30 -36.00
C GLY A 315 14.29 2.80 -36.08
N GLY A 316 15.12 2.48 -35.09
CA GLY A 316 16.54 2.82 -35.07
C GLY A 316 17.43 1.96 -35.94
N LEU A 317 16.92 0.87 -36.51
CA LEU A 317 17.67 0.00 -37.42
C LEU A 317 17.20 0.12 -38.88
N THR A 318 16.05 0.75 -39.14
CA THR A 318 15.39 0.79 -40.46
C THR A 318 16.26 1.41 -41.56
N LEU A 319 17.13 2.36 -41.21
CA LEU A 319 17.96 3.11 -42.15
C LEU A 319 19.38 2.54 -42.33
N LEU A 320 19.69 1.44 -41.64
CA LEU A 320 21.05 0.88 -41.62
C LEU A 320 21.25 -0.17 -42.73
N PRO A 321 22.49 -0.39 -43.20
CA PRO A 321 22.77 -1.42 -44.19
C PRO A 321 22.47 -2.84 -43.68
N GLN A 322 22.14 -3.76 -44.59
CA GLN A 322 21.81 -5.15 -44.25
C GLN A 322 22.89 -5.84 -43.41
N LYS A 323 24.17 -5.60 -43.73
CA LYS A 323 25.32 -6.15 -42.98
C LYS A 323 25.28 -5.78 -41.47
N VAL A 324 24.88 -4.55 -41.15
CA VAL A 324 24.75 -4.05 -39.77
C VAL A 324 23.51 -4.63 -39.09
N ILE A 325 22.40 -4.72 -39.83
CA ILE A 325 21.14 -5.29 -39.35
C ILE A 325 21.31 -6.76 -38.97
N ASP A 326 22.00 -7.55 -39.80
CA ASP A 326 22.20 -8.99 -39.57
C ASP A 326 23.02 -9.24 -38.31
N PHE A 327 24.07 -8.45 -38.06
CA PHE A 327 24.86 -8.52 -36.83
C PHE A 327 24.00 -8.17 -35.59
N CYS A 328 23.21 -7.10 -35.65
CA CYS A 328 22.29 -6.72 -34.56
C CYS A 328 21.23 -7.81 -34.28
N LYS A 329 20.73 -8.50 -35.32
CA LYS A 329 19.80 -9.63 -35.17
C LYS A 329 20.45 -10.85 -34.52
N MET A 330 21.71 -11.14 -34.87
CA MET A 330 22.49 -12.21 -34.24
C MET A 330 22.70 -11.95 -32.74
N ILE A 331 23.09 -10.72 -32.36
CA ILE A 331 23.22 -10.30 -30.96
C ILE A 331 21.89 -10.48 -30.23
N THR A 332 20.81 -9.97 -30.80
CA THR A 332 19.46 -10.03 -30.20
C THR A 332 18.99 -11.47 -29.97
N SER A 333 19.18 -12.34 -30.97
CA SER A 333 18.77 -13.75 -30.88
C SER A 333 19.54 -14.49 -29.78
N THR A 334 20.84 -14.24 -29.70
CA THR A 334 21.73 -14.82 -28.68
C THR A 334 21.39 -14.29 -27.29
N PHE A 335 21.15 -12.99 -27.15
CA PHE A 335 20.76 -12.36 -25.88
C PHE A 335 19.38 -12.83 -25.40
N ASN A 336 18.43 -13.04 -26.31
CA ASN A 336 17.13 -13.62 -25.98
C ASN A 336 17.23 -15.09 -25.57
N ALA A 337 18.17 -15.86 -26.15
CA ALA A 337 18.48 -17.21 -25.69
C ALA A 337 19.06 -17.21 -24.26
N PHE A 338 19.98 -16.28 -23.99
CA PHE A 338 20.54 -16.03 -22.66
C PHE A 338 19.47 -15.69 -21.60
N ILE A 339 18.58 -14.74 -21.87
CA ILE A 339 17.50 -14.40 -20.93
C ILE A 339 16.62 -15.62 -20.63
N ARG A 340 16.32 -16.43 -21.66
CA ARG A 340 15.50 -17.65 -21.52
C ARG A 340 16.21 -18.74 -20.73
N SER A 341 17.51 -18.97 -20.97
CA SER A 341 18.29 -19.99 -20.28
C SER A 341 18.41 -19.69 -18.78
N ARG A 342 18.62 -18.42 -18.42
CA ARG A 342 18.70 -17.94 -17.03
C ARG A 342 17.35 -17.85 -16.31
N ARG A 343 16.21 -18.05 -16.99
CA ARG A 343 14.84 -17.95 -16.43
C ARG A 343 14.59 -16.65 -15.64
N ILE A 344 15.11 -15.53 -16.15
CA ILE A 344 15.07 -14.24 -15.46
C ILE A 344 13.63 -13.75 -15.30
N GLN A 345 13.18 -13.57 -14.05
CA GLN A 345 11.80 -13.15 -13.74
C GLN A 345 11.49 -11.68 -14.09
N ARG A 346 12.51 -10.82 -14.26
CA ARG A 346 12.32 -9.42 -14.66
C ARG A 346 13.45 -9.00 -15.60
N PRO A 347 13.31 -9.26 -16.90
CA PRO A 347 14.36 -8.94 -17.87
C PRO A 347 14.42 -7.46 -18.24
N ASP A 348 13.73 -6.54 -17.54
CA ASP A 348 13.71 -5.11 -17.94
C ASP A 348 15.10 -4.48 -17.98
N ASN A 349 15.97 -4.81 -17.02
CA ASN A 349 17.35 -4.30 -17.01
C ASN A 349 18.21 -4.95 -18.11
N TYR A 350 18.05 -6.26 -18.31
CA TYR A 350 18.68 -7.02 -19.38
C TYR A 350 18.27 -6.54 -20.78
N ASN A 351 16.98 -6.29 -20.99
CA ASN A 351 16.44 -5.75 -22.24
C ASN A 351 16.90 -4.32 -22.50
N MET A 352 17.13 -3.53 -21.44
CA MET A 352 17.71 -2.19 -21.59
C MET A 352 19.19 -2.28 -21.99
N ALA A 353 19.97 -3.15 -21.34
CA ALA A 353 21.37 -3.38 -21.71
C ALA A 353 21.49 -3.86 -23.16
N LEU A 354 20.60 -4.76 -23.61
CA LEU A 354 20.50 -5.13 -25.01
C LEU A 354 20.19 -3.91 -25.90
N SER A 355 19.25 -3.04 -25.51
CA SER A 355 18.95 -1.84 -26.29
C SER A 355 20.15 -0.90 -26.41
N PHE A 356 20.99 -0.80 -25.38
CA PHE A 356 22.25 -0.04 -25.43
C PHE A 356 23.27 -0.68 -26.36
N LEU A 357 23.44 -2.00 -26.26
CA LEU A 357 24.31 -2.76 -27.15
C LEU A 357 23.89 -2.61 -28.62
N ILE A 358 22.59 -2.67 -28.93
CA ILE A 358 22.08 -2.49 -30.30
C ILE A 358 22.22 -1.03 -30.77
N ALA A 359 22.02 -0.04 -29.91
CA ALA A 359 22.26 1.37 -30.25
C ALA A 359 23.73 1.64 -30.58
N TYR A 360 24.64 1.01 -29.84
CA TYR A 360 26.08 1.09 -30.07
C TYR A 360 26.51 0.34 -31.35
N CYS A 361 26.13 -0.93 -31.49
CA CYS A 361 26.49 -1.76 -32.65
C CYS A 361 25.82 -1.30 -33.94
N GLY A 362 24.61 -0.74 -33.85
CA GLY A 362 23.84 -0.25 -34.99
C GLY A 362 24.39 1.09 -35.50
N PRO A 363 23.75 2.23 -35.19
CA PRO A 363 24.08 3.51 -35.79
C PRO A 363 25.49 4.03 -35.46
N TYR A 364 26.01 3.83 -34.24
CA TYR A 364 27.33 4.35 -33.86
C TYR A 364 28.48 3.62 -34.58
N LEU A 365 28.61 2.31 -34.39
CA LEU A 365 29.69 1.56 -35.07
C LEU A 365 29.56 1.67 -36.60
N PHE A 366 28.35 1.63 -37.15
CA PHE A 366 28.14 1.86 -38.58
C PHE A 366 28.78 3.18 -39.04
N LYS A 367 28.48 4.30 -38.39
CA LYS A 367 29.04 5.60 -38.78
C LYS A 367 30.53 5.71 -38.50
N TYR A 368 30.99 5.17 -37.38
CA TYR A 368 32.41 5.13 -37.06
C TYR A 368 33.23 4.44 -38.16
N PHE A 369 32.84 3.24 -38.62
CA PHE A 369 33.55 2.53 -39.69
C PHE A 369 33.43 3.23 -41.04
N MET A 370 32.26 3.79 -41.36
CA MET A 370 32.09 4.60 -42.57
C MET A 370 32.97 5.85 -42.58
N ASN A 371 33.13 6.53 -41.44
CA ASN A 371 33.96 7.73 -41.33
C ASN A 371 35.47 7.40 -41.32
N ARG A 372 35.87 6.30 -40.68
CA ARG A 372 37.27 5.89 -40.57
C ARG A 372 37.80 5.23 -41.85
N ASP A 373 37.03 4.31 -42.42
CA ASP A 373 37.48 3.42 -43.50
C ASP A 373 36.77 3.68 -44.84
N GLY A 374 35.69 4.46 -44.86
CA GLY A 374 34.87 4.70 -46.05
C GLY A 374 34.03 3.48 -46.50
N ASN A 375 34.12 2.35 -45.78
CA ASN A 375 33.42 1.10 -46.08
C ASN A 375 33.22 0.27 -44.80
N LEU A 376 32.49 -0.83 -44.90
CA LEU A 376 32.18 -1.72 -43.76
C LEU A 376 32.99 -3.02 -43.76
N ASN A 377 34.16 -3.08 -44.40
CA ASN A 377 34.93 -4.33 -44.45
C ASN A 377 35.41 -4.76 -43.05
N ASP A 378 35.86 -3.80 -42.24
CA ASP A 378 36.34 -4.03 -40.87
C ASP A 378 35.20 -4.03 -39.83
N TYR A 379 33.94 -3.85 -40.24
CA TYR A 379 32.79 -3.88 -39.33
C TYR A 379 32.54 -5.30 -38.81
N PRO A 380 32.31 -5.50 -37.50
CA PRO A 380 32.14 -6.82 -36.91
C PRO A 380 30.89 -7.54 -37.44
N THR A 381 31.05 -8.82 -37.84
CA THR A 381 29.93 -9.65 -38.30
C THR A 381 29.68 -10.88 -37.43
N THR A 382 30.64 -11.21 -36.57
CA THR A 382 30.60 -12.34 -35.64
C THR A 382 31.01 -11.91 -34.23
N PHE A 383 30.83 -12.76 -33.22
CA PHE A 383 31.27 -12.46 -31.86
C PHE A 383 32.80 -12.47 -31.72
N ASN A 384 33.52 -13.28 -32.52
CA ASN A 384 34.98 -13.24 -32.61
C ASN A 384 35.49 -11.90 -33.16
N ASP A 385 34.75 -11.27 -34.09
CA ASP A 385 35.10 -9.93 -34.60
C ASP A 385 34.80 -8.81 -33.57
N PHE A 386 33.90 -9.07 -32.63
CA PHE A 386 33.40 -8.10 -31.64
C PHE A 386 34.05 -8.33 -30.26
N THR A 387 35.35 -8.08 -30.17
CA THR A 387 36.14 -8.29 -28.95
C THR A 387 35.71 -7.36 -27.81
N CYS A 388 35.36 -7.95 -26.66
CA CYS A 388 34.96 -7.23 -25.44
C CYS A 388 35.98 -6.14 -25.03
N ALA A 389 37.28 -6.48 -25.10
CA ALA A 389 38.37 -5.59 -24.73
C ALA A 389 38.54 -4.36 -25.66
N LEU A 390 37.98 -4.38 -26.87
CA LEU A 390 38.07 -3.26 -27.83
C LEU A 390 36.79 -2.42 -27.86
N TYR A 391 35.62 -3.07 -27.84
CA TYR A 391 34.34 -2.39 -28.06
C TYR A 391 33.57 -2.09 -26.78
N ILE A 392 33.85 -2.79 -25.67
CA ILE A 392 33.06 -2.69 -24.44
C ILE A 392 33.87 -2.05 -23.31
N THR A 393 35.03 -2.62 -22.97
CA THR A 393 35.78 -2.24 -21.75
C THR A 393 37.11 -1.54 -22.01
N ALA A 394 37.40 -1.17 -23.26
CA ALA A 394 38.69 -0.60 -23.63
C ALA A 394 39.00 0.70 -22.87
N ASP A 395 40.22 0.80 -22.33
CA ASP A 395 40.78 2.06 -21.86
C ASP A 395 41.45 2.77 -23.05
N HIS A 396 40.90 3.93 -23.42
CA HIS A 396 41.36 4.70 -24.57
C HIS A 396 42.80 5.22 -24.38
N ASP A 397 43.16 5.58 -23.15
CA ASP A 397 44.48 6.11 -22.83
C ASP A 397 45.52 4.99 -22.89
N LEU A 398 45.19 3.82 -22.32
CA LEU A 398 46.05 2.63 -22.37
C LEU A 398 46.31 2.15 -23.81
N LEU A 399 45.29 2.12 -24.67
CA LEU A 399 45.44 1.68 -26.06
C LEU A 399 46.24 2.67 -26.92
N THR A 400 46.17 3.96 -26.59
CA THR A 400 46.87 5.02 -27.30
C THR A 400 48.35 5.09 -26.85
N GLU A 401 48.63 4.94 -25.57
CA GLU A 401 49.99 4.95 -25.00
C GLU A 401 50.82 3.72 -25.42
N LEU A 402 50.20 2.55 -25.52
CA LEU A 402 50.90 1.31 -25.92
C LEU A 402 51.15 1.22 -27.44
N ASN A 403 50.55 2.10 -28.26
CA ASN A 403 50.76 2.24 -29.71
C ASN A 403 50.62 0.92 -30.51
N VAL A 404 49.79 -0.02 -30.04
CA VAL A 404 49.68 -1.39 -30.59
C VAL A 404 48.76 -1.44 -31.81
N LEU A 405 47.83 -0.49 -31.96
CA LEU A 405 46.80 -0.50 -32.99
C LEU A 405 47.17 0.42 -34.17
N LYS A 406 47.13 -0.11 -35.40
CA LYS A 406 47.39 0.64 -36.64
C LYS A 406 46.32 1.68 -36.99
N LYS A 407 45.12 1.53 -36.43
CA LYS A 407 43.96 2.41 -36.65
C LYS A 407 43.43 2.86 -35.29
N SER A 408 42.98 4.11 -35.21
CA SER A 408 42.31 4.63 -34.01
C SER A 408 41.14 3.71 -33.63
N PRO A 409 40.98 3.29 -32.36
CA PRO A 409 39.87 2.45 -31.91
C PRO A 409 38.55 3.24 -31.78
N PRO A 410 37.38 2.58 -31.75
CA PRO A 410 36.11 3.25 -31.43
C PRO A 410 36.06 3.62 -29.94
N GLU A 411 35.22 4.60 -29.60
CA GLU A 411 34.81 4.80 -28.22
C GLU A 411 33.97 3.60 -27.75
N THR A 412 33.96 3.32 -26.46
CA THR A 412 33.40 2.07 -25.93
C THR A 412 31.90 2.16 -25.64
N LEU A 413 31.27 0.98 -25.53
CA LEU A 413 29.89 0.87 -25.05
C LEU A 413 29.73 1.37 -23.60
N LEU A 414 30.73 1.18 -22.73
CA LEU A 414 30.65 1.70 -21.36
C LEU A 414 30.62 3.23 -21.34
N LYS A 415 31.44 3.89 -22.16
CA LYS A 415 31.38 5.36 -22.32
C LYS A 415 30.00 5.82 -22.80
N PHE A 416 29.34 5.06 -23.68
CA PHE A 416 27.97 5.37 -24.10
C PHE A 416 26.95 5.29 -22.97
N ILE A 417 27.12 4.28 -22.10
CA ILE A 417 26.26 4.13 -20.93
C ILE A 417 26.52 5.27 -19.96
N GLU A 418 27.78 5.64 -19.71
CA GLU A 418 28.17 6.77 -18.85
C GLU A 418 27.54 8.09 -19.31
N GLU A 419 27.67 8.44 -20.59
CA GLU A 419 27.05 9.64 -21.17
C GLU A 419 25.52 9.65 -20.98
N LEU A 420 24.86 8.50 -21.15
CA LEU A 420 23.41 8.39 -20.90
C LEU A 420 23.06 8.51 -19.42
N ILE A 421 23.89 7.98 -18.52
CA ILE A 421 23.70 8.06 -17.07
C ILE A 421 23.87 9.51 -16.61
N GLU A 422 24.88 10.23 -17.11
CA GLU A 422 25.13 11.64 -16.82
C GLU A 422 24.01 12.53 -17.35
N LEU A 423 23.63 12.39 -18.63
CA LEU A 423 22.55 13.17 -19.24
C LEU A 423 21.19 13.00 -18.55
N ASN A 424 20.96 11.85 -17.92
CA ASN A 424 19.69 11.55 -17.23
C ASN A 424 19.80 11.62 -15.71
N GLU A 425 20.94 12.07 -15.17
CA GLU A 425 21.24 12.18 -13.72
C GLU A 425 20.91 10.88 -12.95
N LEU A 426 21.28 9.73 -13.51
CA LEU A 426 20.93 8.42 -12.95
C LEU A 426 21.91 7.99 -11.84
N SER A 427 21.38 7.37 -10.78
CA SER A 427 22.18 6.90 -9.63
C SER A 427 23.21 5.83 -10.00
N ALA A 428 24.31 5.72 -9.24
CA ALA A 428 25.30 4.65 -9.33
C ALA A 428 24.69 3.24 -9.28
N ASP A 429 23.67 3.00 -8.44
CA ASP A 429 22.92 1.73 -8.38
C ASP A 429 22.29 1.38 -9.73
N THR A 430 21.72 2.38 -10.41
CA THR A 430 21.12 2.20 -11.74
C THR A 430 22.18 1.94 -12.77
N HIS A 431 23.31 2.66 -12.73
CA HIS A 431 24.44 2.42 -13.63
C HIS A 431 24.96 0.98 -13.51
N TYR A 432 25.21 0.49 -12.29
CA TYR A 432 25.59 -0.90 -12.04
C TYR A 432 24.59 -1.90 -12.65
N GLN A 433 23.28 -1.68 -12.46
CA GLN A 433 22.23 -2.54 -13.03
C GLN A 433 22.13 -2.51 -14.56
N ARG A 434 22.74 -1.54 -15.24
CA ARG A 434 22.83 -1.47 -16.71
C ARG A 434 24.07 -2.17 -17.25
N VAL A 435 25.15 -2.18 -16.49
CA VAL A 435 26.45 -2.75 -16.89
C VAL A 435 26.52 -4.25 -16.60
N TYR A 436 26.12 -4.68 -15.40
CA TYR A 436 26.19 -6.09 -14.98
C TYR A 436 25.55 -7.10 -15.98
N PRO A 437 24.38 -6.82 -16.59
CA PRO A 437 23.81 -7.71 -17.60
C PRO A 437 24.69 -7.95 -18.84
N LEU A 438 25.61 -7.03 -19.15
CA LEU A 438 26.54 -7.16 -20.28
C LEU A 438 27.66 -8.14 -19.94
N GLU A 439 28.24 -8.06 -18.74
CA GLU A 439 29.23 -9.05 -18.27
C GLU A 439 28.65 -10.47 -18.27
N ASP A 440 27.49 -10.66 -17.64
CA ASP A 440 26.80 -11.96 -17.57
C ASP A 440 26.43 -12.49 -18.98
N PHE A 441 26.18 -11.60 -19.94
CA PHE A 441 25.96 -11.98 -21.33
C PHE A 441 27.25 -12.46 -22.03
N ILE A 442 28.38 -11.79 -21.80
CA ILE A 442 29.68 -12.23 -22.35
C ILE A 442 30.07 -13.59 -21.75
N ASP A 443 29.89 -13.79 -20.45
CA ASP A 443 30.12 -15.09 -19.79
C ASP A 443 29.23 -16.18 -20.37
N TYR A 444 27.97 -15.86 -20.67
CA TYR A 444 27.06 -16.79 -21.34
C TYR A 444 27.58 -17.19 -22.73
N ILE A 445 28.06 -16.23 -23.55
CA ILE A 445 28.64 -16.53 -24.87
C ILE A 445 29.83 -17.49 -24.72
N ILE A 446 30.74 -17.21 -23.80
CA ILE A 446 31.92 -18.05 -23.54
C ILE A 446 31.49 -19.46 -23.13
N SER A 447 30.51 -19.58 -22.22
CA SER A 447 30.01 -20.88 -21.77
C SER A 447 29.33 -21.70 -22.87
N GLN A 448 28.85 -21.05 -23.92
CA GLN A 448 28.12 -21.66 -25.05
C GLN A 448 28.92 -21.60 -26.37
N ALA A 449 30.23 -21.40 -26.30
CA ALA A 449 31.08 -21.20 -27.49
C ALA A 449 31.06 -22.38 -28.48
N GLY A 450 30.72 -23.58 -28.02
CA GLY A 450 30.55 -24.76 -28.89
C GLY A 450 29.26 -24.79 -29.71
N ILE A 451 28.28 -23.92 -29.39
CA ILE A 451 26.97 -23.86 -30.06
C ILE A 451 26.83 -22.55 -30.84
N ILE A 452 27.36 -21.45 -30.32
CA ILE A 452 27.27 -20.13 -30.96
C ILE A 452 28.34 -20.04 -32.06
N PRO A 453 27.97 -19.84 -33.34
CA PRO A 453 28.95 -19.75 -34.43
C PRO A 453 29.97 -18.63 -34.19
N HIS A 454 31.24 -18.89 -34.49
CA HIS A 454 32.33 -17.90 -34.45
C HIS A 454 32.40 -17.12 -33.12
N SER A 455 32.45 -17.85 -32.00
CA SER A 455 32.52 -17.30 -30.63
C SER A 455 33.60 -17.94 -29.74
N ASP A 456 34.43 -18.82 -30.30
CA ASP A 456 35.52 -19.55 -29.62
C ASP A 456 36.67 -18.65 -29.11
N GLN A 457 36.81 -17.46 -29.70
CA GLN A 457 37.86 -16.50 -29.37
C GLN A 457 37.37 -15.40 -28.41
N VAL A 458 36.08 -15.40 -28.04
CA VAL A 458 35.52 -14.42 -27.11
C VAL A 458 36.18 -14.55 -25.74
N ARG A 459 36.52 -13.40 -25.14
CA ARG A 459 37.08 -13.30 -23.80
C ARG A 459 36.34 -12.21 -23.03
N ASN A 460 36.13 -12.44 -21.73
CA ASN A 460 35.57 -11.46 -20.83
C ASN A 460 36.71 -10.54 -20.34
N SER A 461 36.53 -9.23 -20.47
CA SER A 461 37.50 -8.20 -20.08
C SER A 461 36.93 -7.21 -19.05
N PHE A 462 35.78 -7.51 -18.45
CA PHE A 462 35.23 -6.72 -17.35
C PHE A 462 36.14 -6.83 -16.12
N SER A 463 36.41 -5.68 -15.49
CA SER A 463 37.14 -5.58 -14.22
C SER A 463 36.28 -4.85 -13.19
N THR A 464 36.76 -4.77 -11.95
CA THR A 464 36.11 -3.98 -10.89
C THR A 464 35.96 -2.51 -11.25
N ASP A 465 36.83 -1.99 -12.12
CA ASP A 465 36.87 -0.58 -12.52
C ASP A 465 35.80 -0.25 -13.57
N CYS A 466 35.23 -1.27 -14.23
CA CYS A 466 34.09 -1.11 -15.14
C CYS A 466 32.78 -0.80 -14.41
N TYR A 467 32.79 -0.78 -13.06
CA TYR A 467 31.60 -0.60 -12.24
C TYR A 467 31.66 0.70 -11.42
N PRO A 468 30.54 1.40 -11.24
CA PRO A 468 30.50 2.56 -10.36
C PRO A 468 30.65 2.13 -8.90
N MET A 469 31.32 2.95 -8.07
CA MET A 469 31.41 2.70 -6.63
C MET A 469 30.03 2.75 -5.97
N LEU A 470 29.58 1.62 -5.42
CA LEU A 470 28.31 1.53 -4.69
C LEU A 470 28.53 1.84 -3.21
N ARG A 471 27.77 2.82 -2.68
CA ARG A 471 27.68 3.04 -1.23
C ARG A 471 26.66 2.06 -0.65
N LYS A 472 27.08 1.19 0.28
CA LYS A 472 26.14 0.37 1.07
C LYS A 472 25.24 1.30 1.88
N ARG A 473 23.92 1.14 1.75
CA ARG A 473 22.93 1.89 2.56
C ARG A 473 22.72 1.15 3.87
N SER A 474 22.83 1.85 5.00
CA SER A 474 22.65 1.30 6.34
C SER A 474 21.19 1.09 6.76
N GLY A 475 20.22 1.58 5.99
CA GLY A 475 18.79 1.43 6.30
C GLY A 475 17.84 1.82 5.16
N THR A 476 16.56 1.56 5.37
CA THR A 476 15.47 1.88 4.45
C THR A 476 15.09 3.37 4.51
N VAL A 477 14.87 4.01 3.34
CA VAL A 477 14.38 5.40 3.23
C VAL A 477 12.85 5.45 3.18
N LYS A 478 12.16 4.33 3.48
CA LYS A 478 10.71 4.21 3.33
C LYS A 478 10.01 4.73 4.58
N LYS A 479 9.20 5.78 4.44
CA LYS A 479 8.40 6.30 5.55
C LYS A 479 7.26 5.33 5.92
N THR A 480 6.97 5.26 7.21
CA THR A 480 5.94 4.40 7.81
C THR A 480 4.76 5.23 8.28
N VAL A 481 3.61 4.58 8.47
CA VAL A 481 2.50 5.22 9.19
C VAL A 481 2.97 5.44 10.65
N PRO A 482 2.78 6.63 11.23
CA PRO A 482 3.30 6.94 12.56
C PRO A 482 2.72 6.00 13.61
N ARG A 483 3.57 5.58 14.55
CA ARG A 483 3.21 4.57 15.57
C ARG A 483 1.99 4.99 16.40
N ALA A 484 1.97 6.26 16.84
CA ALA A 484 0.87 6.84 17.64
C ALA A 484 -0.50 6.68 16.97
N TYR A 485 -0.54 6.59 15.64
CA TYR A 485 -1.77 6.49 14.86
C TYR A 485 -1.96 5.12 14.19
N PHE A 486 -1.03 4.17 14.35
CA PHE A 486 -1.07 2.89 13.64
C PHE A 486 -2.26 2.01 14.10
N ALA A 487 -2.53 1.93 15.40
CA ALA A 487 -3.68 1.20 15.93
C ALA A 487 -5.02 1.78 15.42
N THR A 488 -5.11 3.12 15.42
CA THR A 488 -6.24 3.88 14.88
C THR A 488 -6.41 3.61 13.39
N PHE A 489 -5.30 3.63 12.63
CA PHE A 489 -5.29 3.31 11.22
C PHE A 489 -5.83 1.90 10.96
N LEU A 490 -5.37 0.91 11.70
CA LEU A 490 -5.86 -0.47 11.59
C LEU A 490 -7.36 -0.59 11.93
N SER A 491 -7.82 0.16 12.95
CA SER A 491 -9.25 0.25 13.25
C SER A 491 -10.04 0.90 12.12
N MET A 492 -9.52 1.96 11.49
CA MET A 492 -10.16 2.60 10.34
C MET A 492 -10.26 1.61 9.18
N LEU A 493 -9.18 0.86 8.89
CA LEU A 493 -9.18 -0.13 7.81
C LEU A 493 -10.29 -1.19 7.96
N ASN A 494 -10.55 -1.66 9.19
CA ASN A 494 -11.65 -2.60 9.45
C ASN A 494 -13.02 -2.02 9.12
N SER A 495 -13.25 -0.75 9.46
CA SER A 495 -14.51 -0.07 9.16
C SER A 495 -14.67 0.27 7.68
N LEU A 496 -13.57 0.60 7.01
CA LEU A 496 -13.52 0.79 5.56
C LEU A 496 -13.72 -0.53 4.81
N GLU A 497 -13.27 -1.67 5.35
CA GLU A 497 -13.57 -3.00 4.80
C GLU A 497 -15.08 -3.25 4.86
N TYR A 498 -15.70 -3.05 6.02
CA TYR A 498 -17.15 -3.20 6.16
C TYR A 498 -17.91 -2.29 5.19
N LEU A 499 -17.48 -1.03 5.00
CA LEU A 499 -18.09 -0.13 4.01
C LEU A 499 -18.06 -0.71 2.60
N THR A 500 -16.92 -1.25 2.17
CA THR A 500 -16.80 -1.85 0.83
C THR A 500 -17.64 -3.13 0.67
N MET A 501 -17.76 -3.95 1.73
CA MET A 501 -18.69 -5.07 1.76
C MET A 501 -20.14 -4.59 1.66
N HIS A 502 -20.53 -3.62 2.48
CA HIS A 502 -21.87 -3.06 2.53
C HIS A 502 -22.29 -2.49 1.18
N LEU A 503 -21.43 -1.73 0.51
CA LEU A 503 -21.71 -1.21 -0.84
C LEU A 503 -21.95 -2.35 -1.85
N ASN A 504 -21.13 -3.40 -1.82
CA ASN A 504 -21.33 -4.55 -2.70
C ASN A 504 -22.61 -5.33 -2.38
N GLU A 505 -23.03 -5.40 -1.11
CA GLU A 505 -24.30 -6.00 -0.70
C GLU A 505 -25.51 -5.12 -1.05
N MET A 506 -25.38 -3.80 -1.03
CA MET A 506 -26.37 -2.88 -1.62
C MET A 506 -26.51 -3.15 -3.11
N ALA A 507 -25.39 -3.34 -3.83
CA ALA A 507 -25.42 -3.67 -5.27
C ALA A 507 -26.07 -5.04 -5.55
N ASP A 508 -26.02 -5.97 -4.60
CA ASP A 508 -26.72 -7.25 -4.65
C ASP A 508 -28.20 -7.15 -4.24
N GLY A 509 -28.68 -5.98 -3.81
CA GLY A 509 -30.05 -5.79 -3.31
C GLY A 509 -30.31 -6.45 -1.95
N LYS A 510 -29.25 -6.70 -1.15
CA LYS A 510 -29.35 -7.33 0.18
C LYS A 510 -29.35 -6.33 1.33
N MET A 511 -28.73 -5.18 1.12
CA MET A 511 -28.61 -4.12 2.13
C MET A 511 -29.36 -2.86 1.71
N ASN A 512 -29.96 -2.21 2.70
CA ASN A 512 -30.70 -0.97 2.53
C ASN A 512 -29.73 0.22 2.56
N GLY A 513 -30.04 1.27 1.82
CA GLY A 513 -29.54 2.63 2.10
C GLY A 513 -30.66 3.54 2.57
N LEU A 514 -30.32 4.80 2.83
CA LEU A 514 -31.27 5.82 3.28
C LEU A 514 -31.49 6.85 2.16
N VAL A 515 -32.74 7.11 1.80
CA VAL A 515 -33.11 8.19 0.87
C VAL A 515 -34.23 8.99 1.54
N GLN A 516 -33.99 10.29 1.77
CA GLN A 516 -34.97 11.18 2.43
C GLN A 516 -35.48 10.67 3.81
N GLY A 517 -34.66 9.89 4.53
CA GLY A 517 -35.05 9.32 5.83
C GLY A 517 -35.74 7.96 5.76
N GLU A 518 -36.03 7.44 4.57
CA GLU A 518 -36.64 6.12 4.36
C GLU A 518 -35.60 5.08 3.92
N LEU A 519 -35.79 3.85 4.37
CA LEU A 519 -34.94 2.72 3.96
C LEU A 519 -35.36 2.24 2.57
N LYS A 520 -34.42 2.27 1.62
CA LYS A 520 -34.60 1.80 0.25
C LYS A 520 -33.57 0.74 -0.07
N ILE A 521 -33.97 -0.36 -0.71
CA ILE A 521 -33.06 -1.39 -1.24
C ILE A 521 -32.72 -1.01 -2.68
N PRO A 522 -31.51 -0.47 -2.95
CA PRO A 522 -31.14 -0.17 -4.31
C PRO A 522 -30.72 -1.43 -5.06
N ASN A 523 -30.77 -1.36 -6.39
CA ASN A 523 -30.07 -2.31 -7.26
C ASN A 523 -28.82 -1.66 -7.87
N ILE A 524 -27.99 -2.45 -8.57
CA ILE A 524 -26.75 -1.95 -9.18
C ILE A 524 -26.96 -0.78 -10.15
N ASN A 525 -28.06 -0.76 -10.92
CA ASN A 525 -28.32 0.31 -11.88
C ASN A 525 -28.68 1.60 -11.15
N GLU A 526 -29.47 1.50 -10.07
CA GLU A 526 -29.76 2.64 -9.21
C GLU A 526 -28.50 3.23 -8.60
N LEU A 527 -27.63 2.39 -8.02
CA LEU A 527 -26.35 2.85 -7.47
C LEU A 527 -25.50 3.57 -8.53
N MET A 528 -25.43 3.02 -9.74
CA MET A 528 -24.58 3.56 -10.79
C MET A 528 -25.09 4.87 -11.40
N TYR A 529 -26.38 4.95 -11.67
CA TYR A 529 -26.96 5.98 -12.53
C TYR A 529 -27.85 6.95 -11.78
N SER A 530 -28.54 6.52 -10.72
CA SER A 530 -29.43 7.42 -9.97
C SER A 530 -28.64 8.49 -9.26
N SER A 531 -29.18 9.70 -9.32
CA SER A 531 -28.65 10.85 -8.60
C SER A 531 -28.69 10.70 -7.06
N GLU A 532 -29.55 9.83 -6.53
CA GLU A 532 -29.70 9.50 -5.09
C GLU A 532 -28.40 8.94 -4.52
N TRP A 533 -27.76 8.03 -5.26
CA TRP A 533 -26.62 7.25 -4.81
C TRP A 533 -25.28 7.78 -5.34
N ALA A 534 -25.31 8.92 -6.02
CA ALA A 534 -24.13 9.52 -6.65
C ALA A 534 -23.02 9.86 -5.62
N GLY A 535 -23.39 10.13 -4.37
CA GLY A 535 -22.48 10.34 -3.24
C GLY A 535 -21.69 9.09 -2.83
N LEU A 536 -22.26 7.89 -3.00
CA LEU A 536 -21.62 6.62 -2.67
C LEU A 536 -20.92 6.02 -3.90
N TRP A 537 -21.67 5.74 -4.96
CA TRP A 537 -21.19 4.89 -6.06
C TRP A 537 -20.86 5.68 -7.33
N GLY A 538 -21.61 6.75 -7.61
CA GLY A 538 -21.68 7.40 -8.92
C GLY A 538 -20.35 7.74 -9.60
N ILE A 539 -20.34 7.61 -10.94
CA ILE A 539 -19.18 7.73 -11.85
C ILE A 539 -18.60 9.16 -11.95
N LYS A 540 -19.28 10.17 -11.41
CA LYS A 540 -19.02 11.60 -11.70
C LYS A 540 -18.54 12.46 -10.51
N GLY A 541 -18.05 11.86 -9.44
CA GLY A 541 -17.41 12.58 -8.32
C GLY A 541 -15.88 12.66 -8.48
N GLN A 542 -15.26 13.71 -7.94
CA GLN A 542 -13.79 13.71 -7.76
C GLN A 542 -13.43 12.69 -6.67
N SER A 543 -12.29 12.01 -6.79
CA SER A 543 -11.93 10.91 -5.88
C SER A 543 -11.67 11.33 -4.43
N CYS A 544 -11.35 12.61 -4.17
CA CYS A 544 -11.21 13.16 -2.82
C CYS A 544 -12.53 13.77 -2.28
N GLN A 545 -13.63 13.68 -3.02
CA GLN A 545 -14.94 14.06 -2.50
C GLN A 545 -15.35 13.09 -1.38
N CYS A 546 -15.85 13.63 -0.26
CA CYS A 546 -16.41 12.82 0.81
C CYS A 546 -17.60 12.00 0.32
N ILE A 547 -17.68 10.74 0.74
CA ILE A 547 -18.89 9.95 0.56
C ILE A 547 -20.04 10.55 1.36
N ASP A 548 -21.27 10.35 0.89
CA ASP A 548 -22.45 10.87 1.55
C ASP A 548 -22.92 9.91 2.66
N PHE A 549 -22.50 10.18 3.90
CA PHE A 549 -22.90 9.36 5.05
C PHE A 549 -24.41 9.33 5.28
N SER A 550 -25.15 10.36 4.85
CA SER A 550 -26.61 10.41 5.04
C SER A 550 -27.35 9.37 4.21
N THR A 551 -26.69 8.77 3.23
CA THR A 551 -27.26 7.71 2.38
C THR A 551 -26.97 6.30 2.88
N LEU A 552 -26.11 6.14 3.89
CA LEU A 552 -25.85 4.86 4.54
C LEU A 552 -26.92 4.57 5.59
N ASN A 553 -27.28 3.30 5.75
CA ASN A 553 -28.20 2.87 6.82
C ASN A 553 -27.49 2.68 8.18
N TYR A 554 -26.20 3.02 8.26
CA TYR A 554 -25.37 2.93 9.47
C TYR A 554 -24.35 4.06 9.50
N THR A 555 -23.78 4.32 10.68
CA THR A 555 -22.70 5.31 10.84
C THR A 555 -21.36 4.59 10.92
N PRO A 556 -20.42 4.80 9.98
CA PRO A 556 -19.07 4.30 10.09
C PRO A 556 -18.37 4.86 11.33
N ILE A 557 -17.74 4.00 12.12
CA ILE A 557 -16.96 4.37 13.31
C ILE A 557 -15.57 3.76 13.27
N PHE A 558 -14.61 4.30 14.01
CA PHE A 558 -13.30 3.70 14.27
C PHE A 558 -12.91 3.95 15.73
N TYR A 559 -11.87 3.28 16.23
CA TYR A 559 -11.40 3.44 17.60
C TYR A 559 -10.12 4.27 17.65
N TYR A 560 -10.09 5.25 18.54
CA TYR A 560 -8.92 6.04 18.92
C TYR A 560 -8.82 6.03 20.45
N ASP A 561 -7.69 5.59 21.00
CA ASP A 561 -7.49 5.39 22.45
C ASP A 561 -8.61 4.57 23.11
N GLY A 562 -9.03 3.49 22.44
CA GLY A 562 -10.10 2.60 22.91
C GLY A 562 -11.51 3.22 22.89
N LYS A 563 -11.68 4.47 22.44
CA LYS A 563 -12.98 5.14 22.35
C LYS A 563 -13.50 5.12 20.91
N PRO A 564 -14.78 4.79 20.70
CA PRO A 564 -15.38 4.88 19.38
C PRO A 564 -15.51 6.34 18.93
N ARG A 565 -15.10 6.62 17.70
CA ARG A 565 -15.20 7.89 16.98
C ARG A 565 -15.96 7.66 15.69
N ARG A 566 -16.82 8.60 15.31
CA ARG A 566 -17.49 8.56 14.00
C ARG A 566 -16.56 9.14 12.93
N PHE A 567 -16.65 8.64 11.71
CA PHE A 567 -15.95 9.29 10.60
C PHE A 567 -16.64 10.61 10.22
N GLU A 568 -15.90 11.71 10.20
CA GLU A 568 -16.36 12.99 9.64
C GLU A 568 -15.98 13.15 8.15
N TYR A 569 -15.02 12.36 7.67
CA TYR A 569 -14.58 12.37 6.27
C TYR A 569 -14.07 11.01 5.81
N ILE A 570 -14.63 10.51 4.71
CA ILE A 570 -14.13 9.33 3.98
C ILE A 570 -14.10 9.69 2.48
N PRO A 571 -12.92 9.75 1.83
CA PRO A 571 -12.85 9.93 0.39
C PRO A 571 -13.36 8.67 -0.33
N LYS A 572 -13.69 8.79 -1.62
CA LYS A 572 -13.99 7.64 -2.49
C LYS A 572 -12.72 6.85 -2.81
N PHE A 573 -12.16 6.19 -1.79
CA PHE A 573 -10.90 5.45 -1.87
C PHE A 573 -11.00 4.17 -2.70
N TYR A 574 -12.21 3.64 -2.86
CA TYR A 574 -12.47 2.38 -3.54
C TYR A 574 -12.64 2.53 -5.05
N ARG A 575 -12.16 1.53 -5.79
CA ARG A 575 -12.33 1.45 -7.25
C ARG A 575 -13.53 0.59 -7.59
N ILE A 576 -14.21 0.95 -8.67
CA ILE A 576 -15.34 0.20 -9.20
C ILE A 576 -14.90 -0.48 -10.50
N SER A 577 -15.07 -1.80 -10.59
CA SER A 577 -14.61 -2.62 -11.72
C SER A 577 -15.71 -3.55 -12.22
N ASP A 578 -15.72 -3.81 -13.53
CA ASP A 578 -16.63 -4.78 -14.13
C ASP A 578 -16.19 -6.21 -13.75
N THR A 579 -17.07 -6.96 -13.09
CA THR A 579 -16.84 -8.29 -12.55
C THR A 579 -17.97 -9.23 -13.00
N HIS A 580 -17.62 -10.43 -13.45
CA HIS A 580 -18.60 -11.46 -13.80
C HIS A 580 -19.07 -12.18 -12.53
N ILE A 581 -20.16 -11.70 -11.93
CA ILE A 581 -20.75 -12.27 -10.73
C ILE A 581 -22.04 -12.97 -11.11
N ASP A 582 -22.22 -14.19 -10.62
CA ASP A 582 -23.46 -14.96 -10.81
C ASP A 582 -23.89 -15.08 -12.29
N GLY A 583 -22.90 -15.17 -13.19
CA GLY A 583 -23.10 -15.32 -14.64
C GLY A 583 -23.42 -14.02 -15.40
N ARG A 584 -23.36 -12.85 -14.76
CA ARG A 584 -23.61 -11.54 -15.39
C ARG A 584 -22.43 -10.59 -15.19
N LEU A 585 -22.11 -9.78 -16.19
CA LEU A 585 -21.12 -8.71 -16.06
C LEU A 585 -21.73 -7.51 -15.32
N GLN A 586 -21.26 -7.24 -14.11
CA GLN A 586 -21.76 -6.14 -13.28
C GLN A 586 -20.61 -5.36 -12.65
N GLN A 587 -20.82 -4.07 -12.37
CA GLN A 587 -19.83 -3.31 -11.61
C GLN A 587 -19.90 -3.66 -10.14
N ARG A 588 -18.72 -3.80 -9.53
CA ARG A 588 -18.56 -3.98 -8.09
C ARG A 588 -17.39 -3.18 -7.58
N VAL A 589 -17.47 -2.85 -6.30
CA VAL A 589 -16.36 -2.27 -5.55
C VAL A 589 -15.27 -3.33 -5.41
N VAL A 590 -14.04 -2.96 -5.75
CA VAL A 590 -12.87 -3.84 -5.67
C VAL A 590 -12.44 -3.98 -4.21
N MET A 591 -12.66 -5.18 -3.64
CA MET A 591 -12.29 -5.50 -2.25
C MET A 591 -10.78 -5.56 -2.00
N ASN A 592 -9.99 -5.79 -3.06
CA ASN A 592 -8.53 -5.95 -2.96
C ASN A 592 -7.85 -4.75 -2.28
N ASP A 593 -8.32 -3.53 -2.58
CA ASP A 593 -7.62 -2.30 -2.19
C ASP A 593 -7.48 -2.17 -0.67
N ILE A 594 -8.55 -2.47 0.06
CA ILE A 594 -8.57 -2.41 1.53
C ILE A 594 -7.97 -3.66 2.17
N ARG A 595 -8.33 -4.86 1.66
CA ARG A 595 -7.92 -6.14 2.25
C ARG A 595 -6.42 -6.36 2.13
N ILE A 596 -5.80 -5.98 1.01
CA ILE A 596 -4.35 -6.03 0.86
C ILE A 596 -3.67 -5.08 1.85
N THR A 597 -4.23 -3.88 2.07
CA THR A 597 -3.68 -2.93 3.04
C THR A 597 -3.71 -3.52 4.45
N GLN A 598 -4.83 -4.10 4.86
CA GLN A 598 -4.97 -4.80 6.15
C GLN A 598 -3.96 -5.94 6.29
N LEU A 599 -3.87 -6.81 5.28
CA LEU A 599 -2.91 -7.93 5.28
C LEU A 599 -1.47 -7.44 5.42
N MET A 600 -1.10 -6.35 4.75
CA MET A 600 0.25 -5.77 4.87
C MET A 600 0.52 -5.21 6.27
N CYS A 601 -0.47 -4.53 6.88
CA CYS A 601 -0.35 -4.04 8.26
C CYS A 601 -0.22 -5.18 9.28
N GLU A 602 -0.89 -6.31 9.06
CA GLU A 602 -0.96 -7.41 10.04
C GLU A 602 0.11 -8.49 9.87
N THR A 603 0.70 -8.62 8.69
CA THR A 603 1.66 -9.71 8.39
C THR A 603 3.04 -9.21 7.99
N GLY A 604 3.18 -7.95 7.56
CA GLY A 604 4.43 -7.45 6.97
C GLY A 604 4.84 -8.13 5.66
N ILE A 605 4.02 -9.02 5.10
CA ILE A 605 4.30 -9.69 3.82
C ILE A 605 4.22 -8.65 2.70
N ARG A 606 5.16 -8.74 1.74
CA ARG A 606 5.18 -7.83 0.59
C ARG A 606 3.89 -7.93 -0.21
N GLN A 607 3.33 -6.80 -0.61
CA GLN A 607 2.13 -6.72 -1.46
C GLN A 607 2.12 -7.71 -2.64
N LYS A 608 3.24 -7.81 -3.36
CA LYS A 608 3.33 -8.68 -4.54
C LYS A 608 3.11 -10.16 -4.17
N HIS A 609 3.56 -10.60 -3.00
CA HIS A 609 3.40 -11.98 -2.55
C HIS A 609 1.99 -12.24 -2.05
N LEU A 610 1.38 -11.27 -1.36
CA LEU A 610 -0.05 -11.32 -1.00
C LEU A 610 -0.95 -11.42 -2.23
N LEU A 611 -0.67 -10.64 -3.28
CA LEU A 611 -1.41 -10.67 -4.55
C LEU A 611 -1.38 -12.04 -5.25
N TRP A 612 -0.33 -12.83 -5.00
CA TRP A 612 -0.09 -14.13 -5.62
C TRP A 612 -0.27 -15.31 -4.66
N LEU A 613 -0.93 -15.10 -3.52
CA LEU A 613 -1.38 -16.20 -2.65
C LEU A 613 -2.26 -17.15 -3.45
N ASP A 614 -1.96 -18.45 -3.38
CA ASP A 614 -2.71 -19.46 -4.12
C ASP A 614 -3.99 -19.84 -3.38
N LEU A 615 -5.13 -19.58 -4.01
CA LEU A 615 -6.46 -19.88 -3.48
C LEU A 615 -6.60 -21.35 -3.05
N ASP A 616 -5.95 -22.27 -3.77
CA ASP A 616 -6.03 -23.71 -3.51
C ASP A 616 -5.24 -24.16 -2.28
N ARG A 617 -4.20 -23.40 -1.90
CA ARG A 617 -3.15 -23.90 -1.00
C ARG A 617 -2.89 -23.03 0.23
N TYR A 618 -3.34 -21.78 0.25
CA TYR A 618 -2.99 -20.84 1.34
C TYR A 618 -3.37 -21.35 2.74
N LYS A 619 -4.43 -22.17 2.83
CA LYS A 619 -4.96 -22.77 4.08
C LYS A 619 -4.49 -24.20 4.37
N THR A 620 -3.56 -24.76 3.61
CA THR A 620 -3.16 -26.18 3.70
C THR A 620 -2.70 -26.59 5.10
N HIS A 621 -2.06 -25.67 5.82
CA HIS A 621 -1.52 -25.91 7.17
C HIS A 621 -2.34 -25.26 8.28
N ALA A 622 -3.49 -24.66 7.96
CA ALA A 622 -4.35 -24.03 8.95
C ALA A 622 -5.12 -25.10 9.75
N HIS A 623 -5.10 -24.99 11.08
CA HIS A 623 -5.77 -25.91 11.97
C HIS A 623 -6.95 -25.21 12.66
N ASN A 624 -8.19 -25.60 12.34
CA ASN A 624 -9.44 -25.08 12.92
C ASN A 624 -9.65 -25.47 14.41
N LEU A 625 -8.61 -25.35 15.24
CA LEU A 625 -8.59 -25.72 16.66
C LEU A 625 -8.95 -24.55 17.60
N GLY A 626 -9.46 -23.43 17.06
CA GLY A 626 -9.81 -22.25 17.86
C GLY A 626 -8.62 -21.50 18.45
N ARG A 627 -7.41 -21.69 17.89
CA ARG A 627 -6.19 -21.00 18.32
C ARG A 627 -6.18 -19.54 17.81
N PRO A 628 -5.53 -18.60 18.53
CA PRO A 628 -5.45 -17.20 18.09
C PRO A 628 -4.51 -16.98 16.89
N LEU A 629 -3.58 -17.91 16.67
CA LEU A 629 -2.61 -17.90 15.58
C LEU A 629 -2.77 -19.16 14.72
N ASP A 630 -2.57 -19.01 13.42
CA ASP A 630 -2.66 -20.08 12.42
C ASP A 630 -1.57 -19.96 11.35
N ALA A 631 -1.35 -21.04 10.62
CA ALA A 631 -0.33 -21.11 9.58
C ALA A 631 -0.88 -20.70 8.19
N LEU A 632 -0.30 -19.66 7.61
CA LEU A 632 -0.57 -19.16 6.26
C LEU A 632 0.53 -19.61 5.29
N LEU A 633 0.19 -20.41 4.28
CA LEU A 633 1.15 -20.79 3.24
C LEU A 633 1.32 -19.67 2.20
N VAL A 634 2.54 -19.12 2.12
CA VAL A 634 2.92 -18.10 1.15
C VAL A 634 3.57 -18.76 -0.07
N SER A 635 2.80 -18.85 -1.17
CA SER A 635 3.18 -19.62 -2.36
C SER A 635 4.30 -19.01 -3.20
N THR A 636 4.66 -17.74 -2.95
CA THR A 636 5.69 -17.04 -3.72
C THR A 636 6.56 -16.20 -2.80
N ASP A 637 7.87 -16.39 -2.83
CA ASP A 637 8.86 -15.46 -2.28
C ASP A 637 10.10 -15.41 -3.17
N LYS A 638 10.65 -14.20 -3.36
CA LYS A 638 11.78 -13.98 -4.27
C LYS A 638 13.11 -14.55 -3.76
N SER A 639 13.26 -14.70 -2.46
CA SER A 639 14.53 -15.01 -1.79
C SER A 639 14.72 -16.52 -1.61
N HIS A 640 13.66 -17.25 -1.26
CA HIS A 640 13.77 -18.67 -0.88
C HIS A 640 12.61 -19.57 -1.34
N GLY A 641 11.64 -19.07 -2.13
CA GLY A 641 10.56 -19.91 -2.65
C GLY A 641 9.30 -19.90 -1.80
N GLU A 642 8.63 -21.04 -1.70
CA GLU A 642 7.45 -21.24 -0.87
C GLU A 642 7.83 -21.32 0.62
N TRP A 643 7.04 -20.71 1.50
CA TRP A 643 7.26 -20.75 2.96
C TRP A 643 5.95 -20.56 3.74
N THR A 644 5.98 -20.83 5.04
CA THR A 644 4.80 -20.74 5.93
C THR A 644 4.95 -19.59 6.91
N ALA A 645 3.99 -18.67 6.91
CA ALA A 645 3.89 -17.55 7.83
C ALA A 645 2.97 -17.88 9.01
N ILE A 646 3.26 -17.37 10.20
CA ILE A 646 2.35 -17.37 11.35
C ILE A 646 1.49 -16.11 11.25
N ALA A 647 0.18 -16.29 11.15
CA ALA A 647 -0.78 -15.21 10.98
C ALA A 647 -1.86 -15.26 12.07
N SER A 648 -2.46 -14.10 12.38
CA SER A 648 -3.58 -14.03 13.31
C SER A 648 -4.82 -14.70 12.72
N LYS A 649 -5.74 -15.16 13.57
CA LYS A 649 -7.05 -15.63 13.13
C LYS A 649 -7.79 -14.57 12.31
N ARG A 650 -7.67 -13.28 12.67
CA ARG A 650 -8.27 -12.17 11.91
C ARG A 650 -7.77 -12.10 10.46
N VAL A 651 -6.49 -12.36 10.23
CA VAL A 651 -5.91 -12.47 8.87
C VAL A 651 -6.54 -13.64 8.13
N MET A 652 -6.70 -14.79 8.77
CA MET A 652 -7.33 -15.96 8.14
C MET A 652 -8.79 -15.72 7.79
N ASP A 653 -9.57 -15.10 8.69
CA ASP A 653 -10.97 -14.72 8.45
C ASP A 653 -11.10 -13.69 7.30
N LEU A 654 -10.14 -12.77 7.19
CA LEU A 654 -10.06 -11.82 6.07
C LEU A 654 -9.81 -12.53 4.73
N LEU A 655 -8.88 -13.49 4.71
CA LEU A 655 -8.58 -14.30 3.52
C LEU A 655 -9.74 -15.21 3.14
N GLU A 656 -10.47 -15.77 4.10
CA GLU A 656 -11.68 -16.55 3.86
C GLU A 656 -12.79 -15.68 3.24
N ARG A 657 -13.03 -14.48 3.77
CA ARG A 657 -13.98 -13.53 3.16
C ARG A 657 -13.55 -13.11 1.74
N GLN A 658 -12.25 -13.08 1.45
CA GLN A 658 -11.74 -12.89 0.09
C GLN A 658 -11.95 -14.12 -0.80
N SER A 659 -11.74 -15.32 -0.27
CA SER A 659 -12.03 -16.59 -0.96
C SER A 659 -13.51 -16.67 -1.34
N ASN A 660 -14.40 -16.37 -0.41
CA ASN A 660 -15.84 -16.37 -0.63
C ASN A 660 -16.24 -15.35 -1.71
N TRP A 661 -15.60 -14.18 -1.73
CA TRP A 661 -15.79 -13.20 -2.80
C TRP A 661 -15.29 -13.71 -4.16
N TYR A 662 -14.14 -14.39 -4.18
CA TYR A 662 -13.57 -14.98 -5.39
C TYR A 662 -14.49 -16.04 -5.99
N GLU A 663 -15.09 -16.89 -5.16
CA GLU A 663 -15.97 -17.98 -5.60
C GLU A 663 -17.25 -17.48 -6.28
N ARG A 664 -17.69 -16.26 -5.96
CA ARG A 664 -18.80 -15.59 -6.67
C ARG A 664 -18.45 -15.20 -8.12
N CYS A 665 -17.16 -15.16 -8.46
CA CYS A 665 -16.71 -14.83 -9.81
C CYS A 665 -16.75 -16.08 -10.72
N ILE A 666 -17.82 -16.23 -11.52
CA ILE A 666 -18.07 -17.45 -12.30
C ILE A 666 -17.25 -17.51 -13.62
N SER A 667 -16.65 -16.39 -14.04
CA SER A 667 -15.92 -16.33 -15.32
C SER A 667 -14.85 -17.43 -15.44
N PRO A 668 -14.76 -18.12 -16.61
CA PRO A 668 -13.78 -19.18 -16.84
C PRO A 668 -12.35 -18.77 -16.52
N GLU A 669 -12.02 -17.49 -16.74
CA GLU A 669 -10.69 -16.95 -16.48
C GLU A 669 -10.27 -17.13 -15.01
N TYR A 670 -11.18 -16.96 -14.04
CA TYR A 670 -10.87 -17.12 -12.61
C TYR A 670 -10.62 -18.59 -12.22
N LYS A 671 -11.04 -19.54 -13.05
CA LYS A 671 -10.80 -20.98 -12.80
C LYS A 671 -9.43 -21.43 -13.29
N GLU A 672 -8.82 -20.71 -14.23
CA GLU A 672 -7.54 -21.09 -14.83
C GLU A 672 -6.35 -20.77 -13.92
N LYS A 673 -5.41 -21.72 -13.84
CA LYS A 673 -4.09 -21.47 -13.23
C LYS A 673 -3.21 -20.69 -14.21
N ILE A 674 -2.71 -19.55 -13.76
CA ILE A 674 -1.88 -18.65 -14.56
C ILE A 674 -0.44 -18.65 -14.06
N TRP A 675 0.50 -18.47 -15.00
CA TRP A 675 1.91 -18.38 -14.66
C TRP A 675 2.20 -17.16 -13.78
N TYR A 676 3.08 -17.32 -12.77
CA TYR A 676 3.50 -16.20 -11.93
C TYR A 676 4.01 -15.02 -12.76
N SER A 677 3.48 -13.83 -12.47
CA SER A 677 3.76 -12.59 -13.20
C SER A 677 3.48 -12.65 -14.72
N PHE A 678 2.62 -13.58 -15.16
CA PHE A 678 2.32 -13.89 -16.57
C PHE A 678 3.54 -14.34 -17.38
N GLN A 679 4.57 -14.87 -16.71
CA GLN A 679 5.80 -15.34 -17.36
C GLN A 679 5.81 -16.86 -17.49
N LYS A 680 5.75 -17.33 -18.74
CA LYS A 680 5.85 -18.76 -19.05
C LYS A 680 7.12 -19.34 -18.45
N ASN A 681 7.01 -20.51 -17.81
CA ASN A 681 8.10 -21.22 -17.14
C ASN A 681 8.70 -20.49 -15.92
N SER A 682 7.93 -19.64 -15.24
CA SER A 682 8.32 -19.08 -13.93
C SER A 682 8.68 -20.19 -12.93
N SER A 683 9.67 -19.95 -12.08
CA SER A 683 10.12 -20.88 -11.04
C SER A 683 9.02 -21.25 -10.04
N PHE A 684 8.02 -20.38 -9.85
CA PHE A 684 6.88 -20.62 -8.96
C PHE A 684 5.72 -21.38 -9.64
N GLY A 685 5.85 -21.73 -10.92
CA GLY A 685 4.83 -22.46 -11.65
C GLY A 685 3.57 -21.65 -11.95
N LYS A 686 2.44 -22.37 -12.06
CA LYS A 686 1.11 -21.80 -12.28
C LYS A 686 0.33 -21.78 -10.96
N LEU A 687 -0.29 -20.66 -10.66
CA LEU A 687 -1.03 -20.41 -9.41
C LEU A 687 -2.46 -19.96 -9.75
N ARG A 688 -3.37 -20.06 -8.79
CA ARG A 688 -4.70 -19.44 -8.85
C ARG A 688 -4.74 -18.27 -7.85
N PRO A 689 -4.36 -17.04 -8.26
CA PRO A 689 -4.14 -15.95 -7.30
C PRO A 689 -5.45 -15.50 -6.64
N LEU A 690 -5.47 -15.45 -5.30
CA LEU A 690 -6.63 -15.09 -4.49
C LEU A 690 -7.15 -13.66 -4.76
N PHE A 691 -6.26 -12.75 -5.15
CA PHE A 691 -6.57 -11.35 -5.45
C PHE A 691 -6.62 -11.06 -6.95
N ARG A 692 -6.80 -12.09 -7.80
CA ARG A 692 -6.94 -11.91 -9.25
C ARG A 692 -8.15 -11.04 -9.58
N LEU A 693 -7.97 -10.11 -10.50
CA LEU A 693 -9.06 -9.39 -11.17
C LEU A 693 -9.01 -9.67 -12.69
N HIS A 694 -10.12 -9.47 -13.39
CA HIS A 694 -10.23 -9.60 -14.85
C HIS A 694 -9.28 -8.65 -15.62
N LEU A 695 -8.88 -7.54 -14.99
CA LEU A 695 -7.96 -6.55 -15.52
C LEU A 695 -6.49 -7.02 -15.48
N ASN A 696 -5.59 -6.22 -16.05
CA ASN A 696 -4.13 -6.46 -16.03
C ASN A 696 -3.58 -6.61 -14.59
N GLN A 697 -2.46 -7.33 -14.41
CA GLN A 697 -1.87 -7.55 -13.08
C GLN A 697 -1.67 -6.26 -12.25
N ASN A 698 -1.29 -5.17 -12.92
CA ASN A 698 -1.04 -3.89 -12.24
C ASN A 698 -2.29 -3.33 -11.57
N SER A 699 -3.48 -3.67 -12.08
CA SER A 699 -4.75 -3.26 -11.48
C SER A 699 -5.05 -3.98 -10.17
N TRP A 700 -4.41 -5.11 -9.87
CA TRP A 700 -4.68 -5.87 -8.64
C TRP A 700 -4.13 -5.16 -7.40
N ALA A 701 -3.08 -4.35 -7.57
CA ALA A 701 -2.45 -3.58 -6.51
C ALA A 701 -3.27 -2.33 -6.11
N ASN A 702 -3.07 -1.88 -4.88
CA ASN A 702 -3.85 -0.81 -4.23
C ASN A 702 -3.21 0.59 -4.30
N TYR A 703 -2.17 0.80 -5.12
CA TYR A 703 -1.36 2.04 -5.07
C TYR A 703 -2.17 3.33 -5.23
N GLU A 704 -3.20 3.33 -6.09
CA GLU A 704 -4.04 4.53 -6.31
C GLU A 704 -4.94 4.81 -5.10
N SER A 705 -5.56 3.77 -4.55
CA SER A 705 -6.47 3.84 -3.40
C SER A 705 -5.75 4.13 -2.09
N TYR A 706 -4.50 3.67 -1.94
CA TYR A 706 -3.76 3.75 -0.68
C TYR A 706 -3.54 5.20 -0.21
N HIS A 707 -3.22 6.12 -1.12
CA HIS A 707 -3.07 7.54 -0.75
C HIS A 707 -4.39 8.16 -0.26
N LEU A 708 -5.53 7.70 -0.75
CA LEU A 708 -6.86 8.17 -0.30
C LEU A 708 -7.21 7.58 1.08
N ILE A 709 -6.80 6.34 1.34
CA ILE A 709 -6.92 5.72 2.67
C ILE A 709 -6.05 6.50 3.68
N LEU A 710 -4.83 6.88 3.31
CA LEU A 710 -3.97 7.73 4.14
C LEU A 710 -4.52 9.15 4.32
N LEU A 711 -5.14 9.74 3.28
CA LEU A 711 -5.79 11.04 3.39
C LEU A 711 -6.93 11.03 4.44
N CYS A 712 -7.63 9.91 4.59
CA CYS A 712 -8.64 9.73 5.65
C CYS A 712 -8.01 9.80 7.05
N LEU A 713 -6.86 9.15 7.25
CA LEU A 713 -6.10 9.24 8.50
C LEU A 713 -5.52 10.65 8.72
N ASP A 714 -4.94 11.27 7.69
CA ASP A 714 -4.34 12.60 7.77
C ASP A 714 -5.39 13.67 8.10
N TYR A 715 -6.60 13.55 7.53
CA TYR A 715 -7.74 14.39 7.91
C TYR A 715 -8.05 14.29 9.41
N PHE A 716 -8.15 13.08 9.96
CA PHE A 716 -8.40 12.85 11.38
C PHE A 716 -7.30 13.49 12.26
N ILE A 717 -6.04 13.27 11.92
CA ILE A 717 -4.89 13.82 12.65
C ILE A 717 -4.92 15.36 12.65
N LYS A 718 -5.21 15.99 11.51
CA LYS A 718 -5.15 17.44 11.35
C LYS A 718 -6.37 18.19 11.86
N THR A 719 -7.56 17.58 11.77
CA THR A 719 -8.82 18.28 12.11
C THR A 719 -9.39 17.89 13.47
N GLU A 720 -9.29 16.62 13.87
CA GLU A 720 -9.87 16.12 15.12
C GLU A 720 -8.86 16.05 16.25
N VAL A 721 -7.66 15.50 16.00
CA VAL A 721 -6.57 15.44 17.00
C VAL A 721 -5.81 16.76 17.09
N VAL A 722 -5.74 17.49 15.97
CA VAL A 722 -5.00 18.77 15.81
C VAL A 722 -3.52 18.60 16.15
N ASP A 723 -2.93 17.48 15.72
CA ASP A 723 -1.50 17.23 15.91
C ASP A 723 -0.68 17.98 14.84
N THR A 724 -0.07 19.08 15.30
CA THR A 724 0.80 19.94 14.51
C THR A 724 2.26 19.47 14.49
N LYS A 725 2.65 18.54 15.37
CA LYS A 725 4.01 17.99 15.44
C LYS A 725 4.23 16.93 14.37
N GLN A 726 3.20 16.14 14.07
CA GLN A 726 3.30 15.09 13.07
C GLN A 726 3.32 15.69 11.64
N PRO A 727 4.32 15.35 10.78
CA PRO A 727 4.31 15.74 9.38
C PRO A 727 3.10 15.14 8.66
N SER A 728 2.58 15.87 7.67
CA SER A 728 1.45 15.42 6.84
C SER A 728 1.77 14.10 6.17
N LEU A 729 0.81 13.17 6.17
CA LEU A 729 0.97 11.87 5.53
C LEU A 729 0.78 11.95 4.02
N VAL A 730 0.04 12.94 3.53
CA VAL A 730 -0.21 13.13 2.10
C VAL A 730 0.08 14.56 1.64
N TRP A 731 0.46 14.71 0.37
CA TRP A 731 0.75 15.99 -0.26
C TRP A 731 0.36 16.00 -1.74
N LEU A 732 0.45 17.18 -2.33
CA LEU A 732 0.18 17.43 -3.73
C LEU A 732 1.44 17.23 -4.57
N LYS A 733 1.31 16.49 -5.66
CA LYS A 733 2.35 16.32 -6.67
C LYS A 733 2.71 17.68 -7.27
N PRO A 734 4.01 17.98 -7.42
CA PRO A 734 4.45 19.20 -8.06
C PRO A 734 4.07 19.21 -9.55
N ALA A 735 3.90 20.40 -10.12
CA ALA A 735 3.57 20.58 -11.54
C ALA A 735 4.74 20.14 -12.43
N ASN A 736 5.98 20.44 -12.03
CA ASN A 736 7.21 19.95 -12.66
C ASN A 736 7.99 19.04 -11.70
N ARG A 737 8.82 18.12 -12.24
CA ARG A 737 9.63 17.20 -11.42
C ARG A 737 10.65 17.90 -10.51
N THR A 738 11.00 19.15 -10.83
CA THR A 738 11.98 19.98 -10.11
C THR A 738 11.37 20.78 -8.97
N ASP A 739 10.03 20.90 -8.90
CA ASP A 739 9.38 21.71 -7.88
C ASP A 739 9.16 20.89 -6.61
N GLU A 740 9.17 21.56 -5.45
CA GLU A 740 8.88 20.90 -4.18
C GLU A 740 7.41 20.43 -4.10
N PRO A 741 7.14 19.29 -3.44
CA PRO A 741 5.78 18.84 -3.20
C PRO A 741 4.98 19.87 -2.39
N GLY A 742 3.75 20.16 -2.81
CA GLY A 742 2.91 21.16 -2.16
C GLY A 742 2.07 20.57 -1.02
N ASP A 743 2.07 21.19 0.15
CA ASP A 743 1.20 20.80 1.26
C ASP A 743 -0.28 21.06 0.98
N ILE A 744 -1.15 20.22 1.54
CA ILE A 744 -2.60 20.47 1.58
C ILE A 744 -2.87 21.55 2.63
N LYS A 745 -3.32 22.72 2.19
CA LYS A 745 -3.57 23.87 3.07
C LYS A 745 -4.98 23.90 3.65
N ASP A 746 -5.95 23.37 2.91
CA ASP A 746 -7.38 23.42 3.26
C ASP A 746 -7.91 21.99 3.44
N TYR A 747 -8.00 21.56 4.70
CA TYR A 747 -8.56 20.28 5.11
C TYR A 747 -10.09 20.32 5.30
N SER A 748 -10.77 21.42 4.94
CA SER A 748 -12.23 21.41 4.92
C SER A 748 -12.75 20.40 3.88
N ILE A 749 -13.93 19.83 4.12
CA ILE A 749 -14.56 18.87 3.19
C ILE A 749 -14.72 19.51 1.80
N GLU A 750 -15.05 20.81 1.74
CA GLU A 750 -15.15 21.57 0.49
C GLU A 750 -13.80 21.76 -0.20
N GLY A 751 -12.74 22.06 0.55
CA GLY A 751 -11.37 22.15 0.05
C GLY A 751 -10.91 20.83 -0.57
N LEU A 752 -11.04 19.73 0.18
CA LEU A 752 -10.65 18.39 -0.27
C LEU A 752 -11.48 17.91 -1.47
N SER A 753 -12.76 18.31 -1.58
CA SER A 753 -13.62 17.95 -2.71
C SER A 753 -13.19 18.50 -4.07
N LYS A 754 -12.27 19.48 -4.08
CA LYS A 754 -11.67 20.08 -5.28
C LYS A 754 -10.42 19.33 -5.76
N LEU A 755 -9.93 18.37 -4.98
CA LEU A 755 -8.72 17.59 -5.27
C LEU A 755 -9.06 16.28 -6.00
N THR A 756 -8.08 15.77 -6.75
CA THR A 756 -8.18 14.48 -7.44
C THR A 756 -7.06 13.54 -7.00
N SER A 757 -7.32 12.24 -7.02
CA SER A 757 -6.34 11.19 -6.63
C SER A 757 -5.05 11.24 -7.44
N ASN A 758 -5.08 11.79 -8.66
CA ASN A 758 -3.89 11.87 -9.52
C ASN A 758 -2.89 12.92 -9.00
N ILE A 759 -3.37 13.95 -8.32
CA ILE A 759 -2.53 15.02 -7.75
C ILE A 759 -2.13 14.72 -6.30
N VAL A 760 -2.83 13.84 -5.59
CA VAL A 760 -2.45 13.43 -4.22
C VAL A 760 -1.41 12.31 -4.26
N THR A 761 -0.43 12.34 -3.35
CA THR A 761 0.62 11.34 -3.21
C THR A 761 1.12 11.24 -1.76
N SER A 762 1.91 10.21 -1.45
CA SER A 762 2.55 10.01 -0.13
C SER A 762 3.90 9.32 -0.26
N ASP A 763 4.81 9.56 0.69
CA ASP A 763 6.06 8.82 0.90
C ASP A 763 5.79 7.53 1.67
N CYS A 764 4.72 7.53 2.48
CA CYS A 764 4.17 6.32 3.05
C CYS A 764 3.55 5.57 1.88
N THR A 765 4.31 4.64 1.32
CA THR A 765 3.85 3.74 0.25
C THR A 765 3.33 2.44 0.88
N PRO A 766 2.55 1.60 0.17
CA PRO A 766 2.18 0.28 0.69
C PRO A 766 3.41 -0.52 1.14
N HIS A 767 4.54 -0.38 0.44
CA HIS A 767 5.81 -1.02 0.80
C HIS A 767 6.39 -0.52 2.13
N GLY A 768 6.04 0.69 2.57
CA GLY A 768 6.40 1.24 3.88
C GLY A 768 5.69 0.53 5.04
N LEU A 769 4.49 -0.03 4.85
CA LEU A 769 3.79 -0.81 5.88
C LEU A 769 4.59 -2.02 6.35
N ARG A 770 5.33 -2.65 5.43
CA ARG A 770 6.27 -3.73 5.79
C ARG A 770 7.35 -3.25 6.73
N ALA A 771 7.94 -2.07 6.47
CA ALA A 771 8.95 -1.50 7.34
C ALA A 771 8.37 -1.19 8.72
N GLY A 772 7.14 -0.65 8.78
CA GLY A 772 6.44 -0.38 10.03
C GLY A 772 6.18 -1.66 10.84
N PHE A 773 5.65 -2.71 10.19
CA PHE A 773 5.44 -4.00 10.83
C PHE A 773 6.75 -4.60 11.34
N VAL A 774 7.81 -4.60 10.53
CA VAL A 774 9.13 -5.12 10.91
C VAL A 774 9.71 -4.33 12.09
N SER A 775 9.59 -3.00 12.07
CA SER A 775 10.11 -2.13 13.14
C SER A 775 9.41 -2.37 14.47
N GLU A 776 8.10 -2.64 14.46
CA GLU A 776 7.38 -3.03 15.67
C GLU A 776 7.69 -4.47 16.07
N ALA A 777 7.75 -5.42 15.12
CA ALA A 777 8.01 -6.83 15.42
C ALA A 777 9.41 -7.07 16.01
N ILE A 778 10.44 -6.35 15.54
CA ILE A 778 11.82 -6.48 16.04
C ILE A 778 11.96 -6.02 17.50
N LYS A 779 11.05 -5.16 17.99
CA LYS A 779 11.03 -4.75 19.41
C LYS A 779 10.74 -5.93 20.34
N PHE A 780 10.02 -6.94 19.85
CA PHE A 780 9.56 -8.09 20.63
C PHE A 780 10.19 -9.42 20.21
N LEU A 781 10.65 -9.52 18.95
CA LEU A 781 11.14 -10.76 18.34
C LEU A 781 12.47 -10.56 17.61
N PRO A 782 13.39 -11.53 17.68
CA PRO A 782 14.68 -11.43 17.02
C PRO A 782 14.50 -11.40 15.50
N PRO A 783 15.38 -10.69 14.78
CA PRO A 783 15.31 -10.55 13.33
C PRO A 783 15.17 -11.87 12.56
N SER A 784 15.77 -12.94 13.07
CA SER A 784 15.68 -14.30 12.51
C SER A 784 14.25 -14.84 12.53
N LEU A 785 13.51 -14.71 13.64
CA LEU A 785 12.12 -15.17 13.77
C LEU A 785 11.15 -14.28 12.97
N VAL A 786 11.36 -12.95 12.99
CA VAL A 786 10.58 -12.01 12.17
C VAL A 786 10.77 -12.31 10.69
N GLY A 787 12.00 -12.64 10.29
CA GLY A 787 12.35 -13.04 8.93
C GLY A 787 11.73 -14.38 8.54
N GLN A 788 11.93 -15.43 9.34
CA GLN A 788 11.54 -16.80 9.02
C GLN A 788 10.02 -17.03 9.10
N TRP A 789 9.37 -16.53 10.15
CA TRP A 789 8.00 -16.93 10.49
C TRP A 789 6.95 -15.84 10.23
N LEU A 790 7.33 -14.57 10.12
CA LEU A 790 6.36 -13.49 9.91
C LEU A 790 6.41 -12.90 8.51
N THR A 791 7.61 -12.59 8.00
CA THR A 791 7.75 -11.73 6.82
C THR A 791 8.39 -12.40 5.60
N GLY A 792 9.08 -13.53 5.74
CA GLY A 792 9.83 -14.19 4.67
C GLY A 792 11.07 -13.40 4.24
N GLN A 793 11.79 -12.80 5.19
CA GLN A 793 13.01 -12.02 4.94
C GLN A 793 14.23 -12.74 5.52
N SER A 794 15.39 -12.53 4.90
CA SER A 794 16.65 -12.85 5.57
C SER A 794 16.89 -11.88 6.71
N GLU A 795 17.59 -12.31 7.75
CA GLU A 795 17.95 -11.50 8.92
C GLU A 795 18.61 -10.15 8.56
N PRO A 796 19.60 -10.08 7.63
CA PRO A 796 20.16 -8.79 7.21
C PRO A 796 19.12 -7.85 6.59
N LEU A 797 18.13 -8.41 5.89
CA LEU A 797 17.07 -7.65 5.28
C LEU A 797 16.08 -7.16 6.34
N VAL A 798 15.81 -7.94 7.37
CA VAL A 798 14.99 -7.53 8.53
C VAL A 798 15.64 -6.33 9.23
N ASN A 799 16.94 -6.39 9.50
CA ASN A 799 17.72 -5.27 10.06
C ASN A 799 17.76 -4.04 9.13
N TYR A 800 17.75 -4.24 7.81
CA TYR A 800 17.67 -3.12 6.87
C TYR A 800 16.32 -2.38 6.92
N TYR A 801 15.23 -3.07 7.26
CA TYR A 801 13.88 -2.50 7.32
C TYR A 801 13.47 -1.99 8.72
N SER A 802 14.27 -2.21 9.76
CA SER A 802 14.03 -1.61 11.08
C SER A 802 14.27 -0.11 11.02
N ILE A 803 13.21 0.66 11.26
CA ILE A 803 13.23 2.12 11.41
C ILE A 803 12.92 2.40 12.87
N PHE A 804 13.88 2.99 13.57
CA PHE A 804 13.70 3.45 14.94
C PHE A 804 13.27 4.92 14.90
N ASP A 805 12.23 5.30 15.65
CA ASP A 805 11.73 6.68 15.68
C ASP A 805 12.71 7.62 16.41
N PRO A 806 12.60 8.95 16.23
CA PRO A 806 13.38 9.92 16.99
C PRO A 806 13.16 9.84 18.51
N ASP A 807 11.97 9.41 18.94
CA ASP A 807 11.64 9.14 20.34
C ASP A 807 12.21 7.79 20.84
N ASP A 808 12.67 6.93 19.92
CA ASP A 808 13.50 5.75 20.21
C ASP A 808 15.03 6.10 20.17
N ILE A 809 15.42 7.38 20.01
CA ILE A 809 16.84 7.78 20.06
C ILE A 809 17.35 7.73 21.49
N GLY A 810 18.20 6.74 21.74
CA GLY A 810 19.32 6.90 22.66
C GLY A 810 19.84 5.65 23.32
N MET A 811 19.11 4.53 23.28
CA MET A 811 19.57 3.31 23.93
C MET A 811 19.30 2.07 23.08
N SER A 812 20.36 1.51 22.52
CA SER A 812 20.34 0.12 22.09
C SER A 812 19.98 -0.80 23.27
N HIS A 813 19.42 -1.97 23.01
CA HIS A 813 19.14 -2.96 24.06
C HIS A 813 20.39 -3.25 24.90
N GLN A 814 21.54 -3.23 24.24
CA GLN A 814 22.88 -3.27 24.82
C GLN A 814 23.14 -2.13 25.82
N GLN A 815 22.86 -0.89 25.42
CA GLN A 815 22.95 0.29 26.29
C GLN A 815 21.95 0.23 27.47
N MET A 816 20.77 -0.38 27.29
CA MET A 816 19.80 -0.61 28.38
C MET A 816 20.31 -1.62 29.41
N LEU A 817 20.95 -2.70 28.97
CA LEU A 817 21.58 -3.67 29.87
C LEU A 817 22.78 -3.04 30.59
N CYS A 818 23.62 -2.27 29.89
CA CYS A 818 24.72 -1.53 30.50
C CYS A 818 24.22 -0.54 31.56
N ASN A 819 23.19 0.27 31.26
CA ASN A 819 22.66 1.22 32.24
C ASN A 819 22.00 0.53 33.44
N ALA A 820 21.30 -0.59 33.24
CA ALA A 820 20.76 -1.39 34.33
C ALA A 820 21.87 -1.99 35.22
N LEU A 821 22.94 -2.50 34.60
CA LEU A 821 24.13 -3.00 35.29
C LEU A 821 24.79 -1.88 36.12
N MET A 822 24.91 -0.68 35.56
CA MET A 822 25.49 0.50 36.22
C MET A 822 24.65 1.00 37.38
N SER A 823 23.33 1.14 37.18
CA SER A 823 22.41 1.54 38.23
C SER A 823 22.43 0.58 39.42
N ASN A 824 22.38 -0.74 39.14
CA ASN A 824 22.45 -1.76 40.20
C ASN A 824 23.79 -1.72 40.92
N GLN A 825 24.90 -1.54 40.19
CA GLN A 825 26.23 -1.50 40.79
C GLN A 825 26.42 -0.27 41.68
N ASP A 826 25.90 0.89 41.29
CA ASP A 826 25.97 2.11 42.09
C ASP A 826 25.21 1.95 43.41
N LYS A 827 24.02 1.32 43.40
CA LYS A 827 23.26 1.01 44.62
C LYS A 827 23.92 -0.03 45.50
N ILE A 828 24.47 -1.09 44.92
CA ILE A 828 25.24 -2.10 45.69
C ILE A 828 26.45 -1.43 46.37
N SER A 829 27.08 -0.45 45.72
CA SER A 829 28.24 0.26 46.25
C SER A 829 27.87 1.22 47.40
N THR A 830 26.63 1.73 47.46
CA THR A 830 26.09 2.52 48.58
C THR A 830 25.51 1.66 49.71
N GLY A 831 25.45 0.33 49.54
CA GLY A 831 24.86 -0.59 50.50
C GLY A 831 23.35 -0.78 50.34
N ASP A 832 22.77 -0.29 49.25
CA ASP A 832 21.35 -0.40 48.94
C ASP A 832 21.04 -1.65 48.08
N LEU A 833 19.79 -2.09 48.12
CA LEU A 833 19.28 -3.16 47.24
C LEU A 833 19.12 -2.62 45.80
N PRO A 834 19.47 -3.43 44.78
CA PRO A 834 19.09 -3.16 43.39
C PRO A 834 17.58 -2.94 43.21
N ASP A 835 17.19 -2.13 42.23
CA ASP A 835 15.82 -1.62 42.04
C ASP A 835 14.78 -2.73 42.00
N LEU A 836 15.08 -3.79 41.24
CA LEU A 836 14.16 -4.91 41.04
C LEU A 836 14.04 -5.77 42.31
N ALA A 837 15.16 -6.03 43.00
CA ALA A 837 15.18 -6.74 44.27
C ALA A 837 14.43 -5.96 45.37
N ALA A 838 14.63 -4.64 45.43
CA ALA A 838 13.93 -3.74 46.34
C ALA A 838 12.42 -3.68 46.05
N ALA A 839 12.04 -3.62 44.76
CA ALA A 839 10.66 -3.62 44.33
C ALA A 839 9.94 -4.92 44.71
N ILE A 840 10.55 -6.08 44.47
CA ILE A 840 9.99 -7.39 44.85
C ILE A 840 9.87 -7.51 46.37
N SER A 841 10.87 -7.07 47.13
CA SER A 841 10.82 -7.06 48.60
C SER A 841 9.66 -6.19 49.12
N SER A 842 9.48 -4.99 48.56
CA SER A 842 8.35 -4.11 48.91
C SER A 842 6.99 -4.70 48.53
N ILE A 843 6.89 -5.35 47.37
CA ILE A 843 5.67 -6.04 46.94
C ILE A 843 5.35 -7.20 47.87
N ASN A 844 6.33 -8.02 48.23
CA ASN A 844 6.17 -9.13 49.16
C ASN A 844 5.68 -8.66 50.53
N GLN A 845 6.20 -7.54 51.05
CA GLN A 845 5.71 -6.92 52.28
C GLN A 845 4.26 -6.41 52.17
N LYS A 846 3.86 -5.88 51.01
CA LYS A 846 2.46 -5.46 50.77
C LYS A 846 1.52 -6.67 50.65
N ILE A 847 1.94 -7.71 49.94
CA ILE A 847 1.20 -8.97 49.83
C ILE A 847 0.99 -9.56 51.23
N LEU A 848 2.04 -9.57 52.07
CA LEU A 848 1.93 -9.98 53.47
C LEU A 848 0.85 -9.18 54.21
N GLY A 849 0.91 -7.84 54.14
CA GLY A 849 -0.07 -6.98 54.80
C GLY A 849 -1.51 -7.20 54.33
N ASP A 850 -1.71 -7.46 53.03
CA ASP A 850 -3.03 -7.72 52.46
C ASP A 850 -3.54 -9.13 52.81
N ILE A 851 -2.68 -10.15 52.81
CA ILE A 851 -3.02 -11.52 53.22
C ILE A 851 -3.46 -11.55 54.70
N VAL A 852 -2.73 -10.86 55.58
CA VAL A 852 -3.08 -10.78 57.02
C VAL A 852 -4.44 -10.12 57.23
N ARG A 853 -4.82 -9.15 56.38
CA ARG A 853 -6.13 -8.47 56.45
C ARG A 853 -7.26 -9.35 55.92
N ASN A 854 -7.12 -9.89 54.72
CA ASN A 854 -8.10 -10.79 54.11
C ASN A 854 -7.45 -11.63 52.99
N PRO A 855 -7.30 -12.96 53.17
CA PRO A 855 -6.60 -13.81 52.21
C PRO A 855 -7.34 -13.93 50.87
N GLU A 856 -8.67 -14.02 50.84
CA GLU A 856 -9.44 -14.16 49.59
C GLU A 856 -9.32 -12.89 48.72
N ILE A 857 -9.42 -11.72 49.34
CA ILE A 857 -9.24 -10.44 48.64
C ILE A 857 -7.79 -10.31 48.16
N ALA A 858 -6.80 -10.70 48.98
CA ALA A 858 -5.40 -10.64 48.59
C ALA A 858 -5.07 -11.55 47.39
N ILE A 859 -5.63 -12.77 47.34
CA ILE A 859 -5.49 -13.70 46.21
C ILE A 859 -6.03 -13.07 44.92
N SER A 860 -7.22 -12.48 44.99
CA SER A 860 -7.86 -11.87 43.81
C SER A 860 -7.17 -10.57 43.36
N LYS A 861 -6.65 -9.78 44.31
CA LYS A 861 -5.97 -8.50 44.11
C LYS A 861 -4.56 -8.67 43.55
N HIS A 862 -3.78 -9.59 44.12
CA HIS A 862 -2.38 -9.84 43.71
C HIS A 862 -2.26 -10.98 42.69
N LYS A 863 -3.40 -11.54 42.23
CA LYS A 863 -3.50 -12.64 41.25
C LYS A 863 -2.55 -13.79 41.59
N LEU A 864 -2.70 -14.30 42.81
CA LEU A 864 -1.89 -15.40 43.30
C LEU A 864 -2.38 -16.73 42.72
N MET A 865 -1.44 -17.61 42.38
CA MET A 865 -1.67 -18.97 41.89
C MET A 865 -0.86 -19.99 42.68
N SER A 866 -1.32 -21.24 42.70
CA SER A 866 -0.55 -22.39 43.18
C SER A 866 -0.84 -23.59 42.28
N LEU A 867 0.09 -24.54 42.19
CA LEU A 867 -0.10 -25.71 41.32
C LEU A 867 -1.15 -26.64 41.91
N SER A 868 -2.13 -27.04 41.09
CA SER A 868 -3.17 -27.98 41.52
C SER A 868 -2.80 -29.42 41.13
N ASN A 869 -2.93 -30.37 42.07
CA ASN A 869 -2.59 -31.78 41.84
C ASN A 869 -3.82 -32.68 41.71
N GLY A 870 -4.95 -32.12 41.25
CA GLY A 870 -6.18 -32.83 40.89
C GLY A 870 -6.99 -33.50 42.02
N LYS A 871 -6.42 -33.76 43.21
CA LYS A 871 -7.13 -34.39 44.35
C LYS A 871 -6.76 -33.87 45.75
N ASN A 872 -5.71 -33.06 45.91
CA ASN A 872 -5.26 -32.53 47.21
C ASN A 872 -5.41 -31.01 47.28
N GLU A 873 -5.57 -30.48 48.50
CA GLU A 873 -5.54 -29.04 48.80
C GLU A 873 -4.25 -28.39 48.29
N ASN A 874 -4.39 -27.25 47.60
CA ASN A 874 -3.26 -26.46 47.12
C ASN A 874 -2.86 -25.36 48.12
N GLY A 875 -1.78 -24.63 47.83
CA GLY A 875 -1.29 -23.56 48.71
C GLY A 875 -2.28 -22.42 48.96
N LEU A 876 -3.15 -22.12 47.99
CA LEU A 876 -4.20 -21.10 48.13
C LEU A 876 -5.35 -21.59 49.02
N ASP A 877 -5.75 -22.86 48.88
CA ASP A 877 -6.83 -23.45 49.65
C ASP A 877 -6.50 -23.42 51.16
N ARG A 878 -5.25 -23.75 51.51
CA ARG A 878 -4.77 -23.68 52.90
C ARG A 878 -4.62 -22.25 53.41
N LEU A 879 -4.25 -21.32 52.53
CA LEU A 879 -4.20 -19.88 52.86
C LEU A 879 -5.60 -19.33 53.17
N ILE A 880 -6.62 -19.75 52.40
CA ILE A 880 -8.03 -19.39 52.61
C ILE A 880 -8.55 -20.03 53.91
N ALA A 881 -8.23 -21.31 54.16
CA ALA A 881 -8.60 -22.02 55.38
C ALA A 881 -7.91 -21.50 56.65
N LYS A 882 -6.92 -20.58 56.52
CA LYS A 882 -6.07 -20.06 57.61
C LYS A 882 -5.28 -21.15 58.35
N GLU A 883 -5.03 -22.28 57.70
CA GLU A 883 -4.26 -23.41 58.23
C GLU A 883 -2.75 -23.25 57.96
N VAL A 884 -2.27 -22.01 58.04
CA VAL A 884 -0.90 -21.61 57.72
C VAL A 884 -0.25 -21.06 58.98
N SER A 885 0.85 -21.66 59.41
CA SER A 885 1.55 -21.26 60.64
C SER A 885 2.38 -19.99 60.45
N GLU A 886 3.27 -19.97 59.44
CA GLU A 886 4.16 -18.83 59.16
C GLU A 886 4.52 -18.79 57.65
N LEU A 887 4.39 -17.62 57.03
CA LEU A 887 4.69 -17.40 55.60
C LEU A 887 6.15 -16.97 55.42
N ALA A 888 6.91 -17.70 54.60
CA ALA A 888 8.22 -17.26 54.11
C ALA A 888 8.09 -16.66 52.70
N PHE A 889 8.64 -15.47 52.49
CA PHE A 889 8.62 -14.78 51.21
C PHE A 889 9.96 -14.95 50.51
N ASN A 890 10.03 -15.89 49.57
CA ASN A 890 11.21 -16.10 48.75
C ASN A 890 11.09 -15.27 47.45
N PRO A 891 12.21 -14.99 46.75
CA PRO A 891 12.16 -14.24 45.50
C PRO A 891 11.25 -14.87 44.43
N THR A 892 11.18 -16.21 44.36
CA THR A 892 10.42 -16.93 43.32
C THR A 892 9.02 -17.36 43.74
N HIS A 893 8.71 -17.39 45.03
CA HIS A 893 7.43 -17.88 45.57
C HIS A 893 7.26 -17.52 47.05
N ILE A 894 6.03 -17.59 47.53
CA ILE A 894 5.66 -17.52 48.93
C ILE A 894 5.44 -18.96 49.43
N CYS A 895 6.12 -19.32 50.51
CA CYS A 895 6.02 -20.63 51.14
C CYS A 895 5.13 -20.56 52.39
N PRO A 896 4.03 -21.33 52.46
CA PRO A 896 3.14 -21.36 53.62
C PRO A 896 3.70 -22.11 54.84
N PHE A 897 4.87 -22.74 54.73
CA PHE A 897 5.48 -23.54 55.80
C PHE A 897 6.80 -22.97 56.29
N ASN A 898 7.02 -21.65 56.15
CA ASN A 898 8.26 -20.98 56.56
C ASN A 898 9.55 -21.70 56.09
N ASN A 899 9.59 -22.15 54.84
CA ASN A 899 10.70 -22.93 54.24
C ASN A 899 11.00 -24.29 54.93
N ILE A 900 10.08 -24.82 55.75
CA ILE A 900 10.15 -26.15 56.33
C ILE A 900 9.21 -27.08 55.54
N CYS A 901 9.77 -27.94 54.68
CA CYS A 901 8.94 -28.83 53.85
C CYS A 901 8.17 -29.87 54.69
N PRO A 902 6.84 -30.00 54.54
CA PRO A 902 6.06 -31.02 55.24
C PRO A 902 6.41 -32.43 54.72
N SER A 903 6.17 -33.45 55.56
CA SER A 903 6.49 -34.85 55.24
C SER A 903 5.83 -35.34 53.95
N GLU A 904 4.64 -34.84 53.62
CA GLU A 904 3.92 -35.13 52.38
C GLU A 904 4.65 -34.63 51.13
N VAL A 905 5.25 -33.43 51.17
CA VAL A 905 6.04 -32.88 50.05
C VAL A 905 7.34 -33.65 49.88
N VAL A 906 7.99 -34.00 50.99
CA VAL A 906 9.22 -34.81 50.97
C VAL A 906 8.94 -36.22 50.45
N ALA A 907 7.81 -36.82 50.83
CA ALA A 907 7.39 -38.13 50.31
C ALA A 907 7.01 -38.09 48.82
N LEU A 908 6.43 -36.98 48.34
CA LEU A 908 6.00 -36.83 46.95
C LEU A 908 7.17 -36.64 45.97
N PHE A 909 8.19 -35.87 46.36
CA PHE A 909 9.30 -35.53 45.47
C PHE A 909 10.62 -36.22 45.80
N GLY A 910 10.71 -36.92 46.94
CA GLY A 910 11.92 -37.62 47.39
C GLY A 910 13.01 -36.70 47.95
N GLU A 911 12.85 -35.38 47.83
CA GLU A 911 13.83 -34.38 48.23
C GLU A 911 13.17 -33.17 48.90
N LYS A 912 13.96 -32.42 49.70
CA LYS A 912 13.53 -31.16 50.31
C LYS A 912 13.75 -30.00 49.33
N ASN A 913 12.98 -28.92 49.50
CA ASN A 913 13.12 -27.65 48.77
C ASN A 913 12.88 -27.71 47.24
N CYS A 914 12.10 -28.67 46.74
CA CYS A 914 11.61 -28.73 45.35
C CYS A 914 10.49 -27.72 45.09
N CYS A 915 10.73 -26.44 45.40
CA CYS A 915 9.70 -25.42 45.43
C CYS A 915 9.11 -25.09 44.05
N SER A 916 9.73 -25.50 42.94
CA SER A 916 9.18 -25.33 41.58
C SER A 916 8.03 -26.30 41.31
N ALA A 917 8.11 -27.54 41.81
CA ALA A 917 7.05 -28.56 41.66
C ALA A 917 6.02 -28.54 42.81
N CYS A 918 6.33 -27.84 43.91
CA CYS A 918 5.53 -27.88 45.14
C CYS A 918 4.10 -27.33 44.92
N PRO A 919 3.04 -28.11 45.23
CA PRO A 919 1.64 -27.69 45.10
C PRO A 919 1.21 -26.68 46.17
N TYR A 920 2.06 -26.41 47.16
CA TYR A 920 1.81 -25.41 48.20
C TYR A 920 2.54 -24.09 47.96
N ALA A 921 3.45 -24.03 46.98
CA ALA A 921 4.14 -22.79 46.64
C ALA A 921 3.15 -21.81 45.99
N ILE A 922 2.99 -20.64 46.60
CA ILE A 922 2.12 -19.58 46.10
C ILE A 922 2.96 -18.61 45.27
N ARG A 923 2.52 -18.30 44.06
CA ARG A 923 3.24 -17.44 43.11
C ARG A 923 2.30 -16.40 42.55
N GLY A 924 2.86 -15.36 41.95
CA GLY A 924 2.09 -14.27 41.36
C GLY A 924 2.97 -13.51 40.38
N VAL A 925 2.36 -12.62 39.59
CA VAL A 925 3.02 -11.88 38.50
C VAL A 925 4.29 -11.15 38.96
N ALA A 926 4.33 -10.70 40.23
CA ALA A 926 5.51 -10.04 40.80
C ALA A 926 6.75 -10.94 40.93
N HIS A 927 6.60 -12.27 40.99
CA HIS A 927 7.72 -13.22 41.16
C HIS A 927 8.38 -13.62 39.84
N LEU A 928 7.78 -13.23 38.70
CA LEU A 928 8.24 -13.60 37.35
C LEU A 928 9.73 -13.31 37.10
N PRO A 929 10.32 -12.15 37.46
CA PRO A 929 11.73 -11.88 37.15
C PRO A 929 12.68 -12.86 37.87
N ALA A 930 12.38 -13.20 39.13
CA ALA A 930 13.15 -14.17 39.89
C ALA A 930 12.94 -15.60 39.37
N ILE A 931 11.73 -15.95 38.93
CA ILE A 931 11.43 -17.23 38.28
C ILE A 931 12.26 -17.39 36.99
N SER A 932 12.31 -16.35 36.17
CA SER A 932 13.09 -16.32 34.93
C SER A 932 14.60 -16.47 35.21
N ALA A 933 15.15 -15.72 36.18
CA ALA A 933 16.55 -15.84 36.58
C ALA A 933 16.89 -17.25 37.14
N ARG A 934 15.96 -17.88 37.86
CA ARG A 934 16.12 -19.24 38.40
C ARG A 934 16.02 -20.31 37.33
N LYS A 935 15.18 -20.10 36.31
CA LYS A 935 15.04 -20.96 35.14
C LYS A 935 16.35 -21.02 34.35
N ASP A 936 16.96 -19.87 34.08
CA ASP A 936 18.23 -19.81 33.35
C ASP A 936 19.38 -20.50 34.10
N LYS A 937 19.42 -20.37 35.44
CA LYS A 937 20.35 -21.15 36.29
C LYS A 937 20.23 -22.65 36.05
N TYR A 938 19.01 -23.20 36.02
CA TYR A 938 18.82 -24.62 35.81
C TYR A 938 19.11 -25.07 34.38
N LYS A 939 18.90 -24.20 33.37
CA LYS A 939 19.35 -24.44 31.99
C LYS A 939 20.88 -24.51 31.89
N GLU A 940 21.60 -23.64 32.61
CA GLU A 940 23.07 -23.67 32.71
C GLU A 940 23.55 -24.99 33.34
N LEU A 941 23.01 -25.36 34.51
CA LEU A 941 23.37 -26.59 35.21
C LEU A 941 23.06 -27.86 34.39
N LEU A 942 21.95 -27.85 33.65
CA LEU A 942 21.60 -28.91 32.71
C LEU A 942 22.66 -29.05 31.60
N SER A 943 23.03 -27.94 30.96
CA SER A 943 24.04 -27.96 29.90
C SER A 943 25.41 -28.45 30.40
N THR A 944 25.83 -28.02 31.59
CA THR A 944 27.09 -28.48 32.20
C THR A 944 27.04 -29.98 32.52
N SER A 945 25.93 -30.47 33.07
CA SER A 945 25.79 -31.89 33.42
C SER A 945 25.81 -32.78 32.18
N LEU A 946 25.15 -32.37 31.09
CA LEU A 946 25.22 -33.08 29.80
C LEU A 946 26.64 -33.15 29.24
N LYS A 947 27.40 -32.05 29.29
CA LYS A 947 28.81 -32.04 28.84
C LYS A 947 29.67 -33.00 29.67
N LEU A 948 29.49 -33.00 30.99
CA LEU A 948 30.22 -33.92 31.88
C LEU A 948 29.87 -35.38 31.59
N ILE A 949 28.59 -35.69 31.32
CA ILE A 949 28.16 -37.03 30.90
C ILE A 949 28.81 -37.42 29.57
N GLU A 950 28.79 -36.54 28.56
CA GLU A 950 29.43 -36.78 27.26
C GLU A 950 30.92 -37.04 27.42
N GLU A 951 31.64 -36.21 28.17
CA GLU A 951 33.07 -36.38 28.47
C GLU A 951 33.34 -37.69 29.21
N TYR A 952 32.49 -38.06 30.18
CA TYR A 952 32.59 -39.32 30.90
C TYR A 952 32.41 -40.53 29.97
N LEU A 953 31.47 -40.45 29.03
CA LEU A 953 31.21 -41.47 28.01
C LEU A 953 32.34 -41.59 26.98
N THR A 954 33.21 -40.59 26.82
CA THR A 954 34.42 -40.73 25.99
C THR A 954 35.51 -41.61 26.63
N ARG A 955 35.47 -41.83 27.95
CA ARG A 955 36.44 -42.68 28.66
C ARG A 955 36.29 -44.14 28.25
N LYS A 956 37.37 -44.93 28.40
CA LYS A 956 37.33 -46.38 28.16
C LYS A 956 36.28 -47.04 29.09
N PRO A 957 35.53 -48.07 28.64
CA PRO A 957 34.49 -48.72 29.46
C PRO A 957 34.96 -49.23 30.82
N SER A 958 36.23 -49.64 30.94
CA SER A 958 36.85 -50.09 32.21
C SER A 958 37.11 -48.98 33.22
N ALA A 959 37.07 -47.71 32.79
CA ALA A 959 37.27 -46.52 33.61
C ALA A 959 35.96 -45.76 33.87
N ARG A 960 34.81 -46.36 33.50
CA ARG A 960 33.47 -45.84 33.78
C ARG A 960 32.94 -46.54 35.03
N ILE A 961 32.81 -45.79 36.11
CA ILE A 961 32.11 -46.18 37.31
C ILE A 961 30.63 -45.95 37.05
N ARG A 962 29.86 -47.03 37.03
CA ARG A 962 28.43 -47.01 36.71
C ARG A 962 27.63 -46.15 37.69
N GLU A 963 27.97 -46.20 38.97
CA GLU A 963 27.30 -45.41 40.02
C GLU A 963 27.49 -43.89 39.82
N GLU A 964 28.66 -43.44 39.37
CA GLU A 964 28.92 -42.03 39.06
C GLU A 964 28.10 -41.55 37.85
N LEU A 965 27.97 -42.39 36.82
CA LEU A 965 27.15 -42.09 35.65
C LEU A 965 25.66 -42.02 36.01
N GLU A 966 25.16 -42.99 36.77
CA GLU A 966 23.77 -43.00 37.26
C GLU A 966 23.49 -41.76 38.14
N GLN A 967 24.45 -41.32 38.96
CA GLN A 967 24.32 -40.10 39.77
C GLN A 967 24.28 -38.84 38.89
N MET A 968 25.16 -38.71 37.90
CA MET A 968 25.19 -37.57 36.97
C MET A 968 23.91 -37.49 36.13
N GLU A 969 23.39 -38.63 35.66
CA GLU A 969 22.11 -38.71 34.93
C GLU A 969 20.94 -38.27 35.82
N LEU A 970 20.92 -38.70 37.09
CA LEU A 970 19.88 -38.32 38.05
C LEU A 970 19.90 -36.81 38.38
N GLU A 971 21.09 -36.22 38.53
CA GLU A 971 21.24 -34.78 38.71
C GLU A 971 20.80 -34.00 37.46
N ASN A 972 21.14 -34.49 36.28
CA ASN A 972 20.72 -33.91 35.00
C ASN A 972 19.19 -33.93 34.82
N ASP A 973 18.54 -35.06 35.13
CA ASP A 973 17.08 -35.19 35.09
C ASP A 973 16.38 -34.25 36.09
N ARG A 974 17.00 -34.04 37.25
CA ARG A 974 16.51 -33.07 38.24
C ARG A 974 16.56 -31.65 37.69
N PHE A 975 17.68 -31.23 37.09
CA PHE A 975 17.81 -29.90 36.50
C PHE A 975 16.84 -29.68 35.32
N ALA A 976 16.66 -30.69 34.46
CA ALA A 976 15.71 -30.64 33.34
C ALA A 976 14.28 -30.42 33.83
N ARG A 977 13.88 -31.16 34.88
CA ARG A 977 12.56 -31.05 35.50
C ARG A 977 12.31 -29.66 36.07
N GLU A 978 13.27 -29.13 36.83
CA GLU A 978 13.17 -27.79 37.43
C GLU A 978 13.06 -26.70 36.35
N ALA A 979 13.89 -26.77 35.29
CA ALA A 979 13.84 -25.82 34.19
C ALA A 979 12.50 -25.85 33.44
N CYS A 980 11.97 -27.04 33.15
CA CYS A 980 10.70 -27.22 32.45
C CYS A 980 9.50 -26.74 33.28
N LEU A 981 9.49 -27.01 34.58
CA LEU A 981 8.45 -26.55 35.49
C LEU A 981 8.46 -25.03 35.62
N LEU A 982 9.63 -24.42 35.80
CA LEU A 982 9.74 -22.96 35.88
C LEU A 982 9.34 -22.27 34.57
N GLU A 983 9.68 -22.84 33.41
CA GLU A 983 9.20 -22.37 32.11
C GLU A 983 7.67 -22.46 32.03
N THR A 984 7.07 -23.56 32.46
CA THR A 984 5.60 -23.72 32.46
C THR A 984 4.91 -22.70 33.38
N ILE A 985 5.45 -22.48 34.57
CA ILE A 985 4.96 -21.50 35.55
C ILE A 985 5.08 -20.08 35.00
N GLU A 986 6.20 -19.75 34.36
CA GLU A 986 6.42 -18.45 33.73
C GLU A 986 5.38 -18.19 32.63
N GLN A 987 5.15 -19.16 31.74
CA GLN A 987 4.13 -19.06 30.69
C GLN A 987 2.70 -18.92 31.24
N GLU A 988 2.38 -19.61 32.34
CA GLU A 988 1.07 -19.51 32.99
C GLU A 988 0.87 -18.13 33.64
N LEU A 989 1.88 -17.61 34.33
CA LEU A 989 1.86 -16.28 34.93
C LEU A 989 1.79 -15.15 33.88
N ILE A 990 2.45 -15.33 32.72
CA ILE A 990 2.33 -14.42 31.57
C ILE A 990 0.91 -14.50 31.00
N SER A 991 0.35 -15.70 30.81
CA SER A 991 -1.04 -15.85 30.34
C SER A 991 -2.07 -15.25 31.31
N MET A 992 -1.81 -15.33 32.62
CA MET A 992 -2.62 -14.68 33.66
C MET A 992 -2.53 -13.15 33.57
N HIS A 993 -1.38 -12.60 33.17
CA HIS A 993 -1.21 -11.17 32.92
C HIS A 993 -2.00 -10.71 31.69
N ASP A 994 -1.86 -11.42 30.56
CA ASP A 994 -2.42 -11.03 29.25
C ASP A 994 -3.96 -11.06 29.19
N ARG A 995 -4.62 -11.83 30.07
CA ARG A 995 -6.09 -11.99 30.08
C ARG A 995 -6.87 -10.82 30.73
N GLY A 996 -6.19 -9.74 31.16
CA GLY A 996 -6.81 -8.44 31.41
C GLY A 996 -7.82 -8.34 32.57
N GLN A 997 -7.32 -8.16 33.79
CA GLN A 997 -8.05 -7.41 34.84
C GLN A 997 -7.10 -6.36 35.43
N ASP A 998 -6.99 -5.25 34.70
CA ASP A 998 -5.82 -4.36 34.70
C ASP A 998 -5.93 -3.15 35.66
N GLN A 999 -6.70 -3.25 36.75
CA GLN A 999 -6.98 -2.09 37.61
C GLN A 999 -6.21 -1.99 38.93
N ASP A 1000 -5.46 -3.00 39.41
CA ASP A 1000 -4.88 -2.92 40.77
C ASP A 1000 -3.46 -3.51 40.95
N LEU A 1001 -2.55 -3.37 39.97
CA LEU A 1001 -1.12 -3.60 40.21
C LEU A 1001 -0.45 -2.31 40.71
N ALA A 1002 -0.32 -2.19 42.03
CA ALA A 1002 0.29 -1.03 42.70
C ALA A 1002 1.83 -1.01 42.62
N VAL A 1003 2.37 -0.78 41.42
CA VAL A 1003 3.80 -0.50 41.19
C VAL A 1003 3.94 0.77 40.36
N LYS A 1004 4.72 1.74 40.85
CA LYS A 1004 4.92 3.04 40.18
C LYS A 1004 5.62 2.94 38.82
N ASN A 1005 6.33 1.83 38.54
CA ASN A 1005 7.01 1.55 37.26
C ASN A 1005 6.51 0.23 36.65
N LYS A 1006 5.24 0.18 36.23
CA LYS A 1006 4.65 -0.95 35.46
C LYS A 1006 5.44 -1.20 34.16
N GLU A 1007 5.94 -0.14 33.54
CA GLU A 1007 6.65 -0.15 32.27
C GLU A 1007 8.07 -0.75 32.35
N GLU A 1008 8.83 -0.54 33.43
CA GLU A 1008 10.18 -1.13 33.56
C GLU A 1008 10.17 -2.65 33.71
N ILE A 1009 9.17 -3.19 34.42
CA ILE A 1009 9.00 -4.64 34.57
C ILE A 1009 8.56 -5.25 33.23
N LEU A 1010 7.70 -4.56 32.47
CA LEU A 1010 7.29 -4.94 31.10
C LEU A 1010 8.46 -4.89 30.10
N ILE A 1011 9.31 -3.86 30.16
CA ILE A 1011 10.54 -3.72 29.36
C ILE A 1011 11.56 -4.82 29.68
N HIS A 1012 11.53 -5.39 30.89
CA HIS A 1012 12.35 -6.54 31.27
C HIS A 1012 11.82 -7.86 30.68
N TYR A 1013 10.51 -7.97 30.41
CA TYR A 1013 9.88 -9.14 29.78
C TYR A 1013 10.10 -9.21 28.27
N ASP A 1014 10.20 -8.08 27.57
CA ASP A 1014 10.55 -8.04 26.13
C ASP A 1014 11.98 -8.49 25.81
N ARG A 1015 12.78 -8.85 26.82
CA ARG A 1015 14.21 -9.18 26.71
C ARG A 1015 14.53 -10.67 26.54
N LEU A 1016 13.54 -11.53 26.26
CA LEU A 1016 13.71 -13.00 26.28
C LEU A 1016 14.26 -13.63 24.97
N ASN A 1017 14.71 -12.82 24.01
CA ASN A 1017 15.38 -13.31 22.81
C ASN A 1017 16.75 -12.66 22.65
N LEU A 1018 17.68 -13.05 23.52
CA LEU A 1018 19.07 -12.59 23.48
C LEU A 1018 19.87 -13.44 22.49
N THR A 1019 20.80 -12.81 21.77
CA THR A 1019 21.94 -13.53 21.19
C THR A 1019 22.75 -14.20 22.31
N GLU A 1020 23.46 -15.30 22.05
CA GLU A 1020 24.33 -15.95 23.07
C GLU A 1020 25.24 -14.92 23.78
N GLU A 1021 25.68 -13.91 23.03
CA GLU A 1021 26.55 -12.80 23.41
C GLU A 1021 25.90 -11.85 24.44
N SER A 1022 24.60 -11.58 24.34
CA SER A 1022 23.86 -10.71 25.29
C SER A 1022 23.41 -11.47 26.55
N GLY A 1023 23.45 -12.81 26.49
CA GLY A 1023 23.06 -13.69 27.59
C GLY A 1023 23.93 -13.53 28.83
N LEU A 1024 25.26 -13.41 28.68
CA LEU A 1024 26.17 -13.32 29.84
C LEU A 1024 25.96 -12.04 30.67
N LEU A 1025 25.72 -10.90 30.02
CA LEU A 1025 25.44 -9.62 30.70
C LEU A 1025 24.07 -9.62 31.37
N LYS A 1026 23.05 -10.19 30.73
CA LYS A 1026 21.74 -10.40 31.35
C LYS A 1026 21.86 -11.29 32.60
N ARG A 1027 22.64 -12.37 32.54
CA ARG A 1027 22.91 -13.25 33.69
C ARG A 1027 23.71 -12.57 34.80
N LEU A 1028 24.62 -11.66 34.46
CA LEU A 1028 25.32 -10.83 35.45
C LEU A 1028 24.34 -9.91 36.20
N ILE A 1029 23.39 -9.29 35.49
CA ILE A 1029 22.32 -8.45 36.07
C ILE A 1029 21.36 -9.30 36.93
N ASP A 1030 20.98 -10.50 36.46
CA ASP A 1030 20.13 -11.42 37.20
C ASP A 1030 20.76 -11.77 38.56
N VAL A 1031 22.07 -12.06 38.60
CA VAL A 1031 22.78 -12.43 39.84
C VAL A 1031 23.04 -11.22 40.74
N GLN A 1032 23.16 -10.00 40.20
CA GLN A 1032 23.16 -8.78 41.03
C GLN A 1032 21.83 -8.62 41.79
N ASN A 1033 20.70 -8.93 41.14
CA ASN A 1033 19.38 -8.83 41.76
C ASN A 1033 19.03 -10.04 42.63
N PHE A 1034 19.46 -11.24 42.23
CA PHE A 1034 19.14 -12.51 42.86
C PHE A 1034 20.41 -13.37 42.99
N PRO A 1035 21.21 -13.20 44.07
CA PRO A 1035 22.47 -13.92 44.23
C PRO A 1035 22.35 -15.46 44.16
N ASP A 1036 21.23 -16.02 44.64
CA ASP A 1036 20.95 -17.47 44.62
C ASP A 1036 20.72 -18.03 43.21
N ALA A 1037 20.56 -17.17 42.19
CA ALA A 1037 20.44 -17.54 40.79
C ALA A 1037 21.79 -17.78 40.10
N SER A 1038 22.92 -17.72 40.83
CA SER A 1038 24.25 -18.04 40.29
C SER A 1038 24.46 -19.55 40.09
N SER A 1039 25.22 -19.92 39.05
CA SER A 1039 25.69 -21.28 38.74
C SER A 1039 27.22 -21.33 38.70
N GLU A 1040 27.81 -22.54 38.79
CA GLU A 1040 29.26 -22.73 38.70
C GLU A 1040 29.80 -22.37 37.31
N ASP A 1041 29.06 -22.74 36.25
CA ASP A 1041 29.40 -22.39 34.87
C ASP A 1041 29.39 -20.87 34.64
N LEU A 1042 28.36 -20.18 35.14
CA LEU A 1042 28.31 -18.72 35.10
C LEU A 1042 29.49 -18.10 35.87
N THR A 1043 29.85 -18.65 37.03
CA THR A 1043 30.98 -18.18 37.83
C THR A 1043 32.30 -18.32 37.06
N MET A 1044 32.51 -19.43 36.36
CA MET A 1044 33.68 -19.64 35.49
C MET A 1044 33.69 -18.64 34.33
N ARG A 1045 32.56 -18.45 33.63
CA ARG A 1045 32.45 -17.48 32.52
C ARG A 1045 32.71 -16.05 32.98
N LEU A 1046 32.19 -15.67 34.14
CA LEU A 1046 32.46 -14.36 34.76
C LEU A 1046 33.92 -14.22 35.20
N ALA A 1047 34.55 -15.31 35.68
CA ALA A 1047 35.98 -15.30 35.98
C ALA A 1047 36.79 -15.03 34.72
N HIS A 1048 36.50 -15.73 33.61
CA HIS A 1048 37.15 -15.51 32.33
C HIS A 1048 36.94 -14.07 31.81
N LEU A 1049 35.71 -13.56 31.87
CA LEU A 1049 35.40 -12.17 31.51
C LEU A 1049 36.23 -11.19 32.35
N ARG A 1050 36.32 -11.42 33.66
CA ARG A 1050 37.13 -10.59 34.56
C ARG A 1050 38.61 -10.60 34.20
N HIS A 1051 39.17 -11.77 33.91
CA HIS A 1051 40.58 -11.89 33.50
C HIS A 1051 40.84 -11.16 32.17
N ALA A 1052 39.93 -11.28 31.20
CA ALA A 1052 40.02 -10.56 29.93
C ALA A 1052 39.99 -9.03 30.13
N LEU A 1053 39.12 -8.55 31.03
CA LEU A 1053 39.03 -7.13 31.38
C LEU A 1053 40.29 -6.63 32.10
N LEU A 1054 40.81 -7.37 33.09
CA LEU A 1054 42.04 -7.00 33.83
C LEU A 1054 43.29 -7.00 32.94
N MET A 1055 43.38 -7.95 32.00
CA MET A 1055 44.46 -7.97 31.01
C MET A 1055 44.45 -6.73 30.10
N ARG A 1056 43.26 -6.21 29.79
CA ARG A 1056 43.09 -4.99 28.98
C ARG A 1056 43.35 -3.71 29.78
N ASP A 1057 42.97 -3.69 31.06
CA ASP A 1057 43.22 -2.56 31.98
C ASP A 1057 44.70 -2.44 32.38
N GLY A 1058 45.49 -3.51 32.23
CA GLY A 1058 46.92 -3.54 32.55
C GLY A 1058 47.23 -3.71 34.04
N ASP A 1059 46.23 -4.02 34.87
CA ASP A 1059 46.40 -4.26 36.32
C ASP A 1059 46.90 -5.69 36.59
N ILE A 1060 48.21 -5.87 36.42
CA ILE A 1060 48.90 -7.15 36.63
C ILE A 1060 48.84 -7.59 38.11
N ALA A 1061 48.74 -6.67 39.06
CA ALA A 1061 48.67 -7.00 40.48
C ALA A 1061 47.31 -7.61 40.86
N ALA A 1062 46.21 -7.04 40.34
CA ALA A 1062 44.87 -7.60 40.52
C ALA A 1062 44.67 -8.92 39.75
N LEU A 1063 45.29 -9.06 38.56
CA LEU A 1063 45.30 -10.32 37.80
C LEU A 1063 45.97 -11.47 38.58
N LEU A 1064 47.04 -11.16 39.32
CA LEU A 1064 47.76 -12.12 40.16
C LEU A 1064 47.11 -12.31 41.54
N GLY A 1065 45.96 -11.68 41.80
CA GLY A 1065 45.20 -11.82 43.04
C GLY A 1065 45.82 -11.13 44.26
N VAL A 1066 46.76 -10.20 44.08
CA VAL A 1066 47.44 -9.50 45.17
C VAL A 1066 46.51 -8.45 45.78
N GLY A 1067 46.15 -8.60 47.06
CA GLY A 1067 45.28 -7.66 47.79
C GLY A 1067 43.77 -7.90 47.64
N GLU A 1068 43.35 -9.02 47.03
CA GLU A 1068 41.93 -9.30 46.84
C GLU A 1068 41.18 -9.61 48.15
N ASN A 1069 40.09 -8.89 48.40
CA ASN A 1069 39.13 -9.29 49.43
C ASN A 1069 38.32 -10.51 48.94
N LYS A 1070 38.56 -11.67 49.55
CA LYS A 1070 37.87 -12.94 49.25
C LYS A 1070 36.40 -12.94 49.69
N SER A 1071 35.96 -11.98 50.51
CA SER A 1071 34.58 -11.91 50.99
C SER A 1071 33.58 -11.35 49.96
N ILE A 1072 34.06 -10.72 48.88
CA ILE A 1072 33.18 -10.11 47.86
C ILE A 1072 32.88 -11.14 46.76
N PRO A 1073 31.60 -11.40 46.43
CA PRO A 1073 31.23 -12.32 45.37
C PRO A 1073 31.80 -11.91 44.00
N LEU A 1074 32.13 -12.90 43.17
CA LEU A 1074 32.79 -12.67 41.87
C LEU A 1074 31.96 -11.78 40.94
N HIS A 1075 30.64 -12.01 40.83
CA HIS A 1075 29.75 -11.20 40.01
C HIS A 1075 29.80 -9.70 40.38
N THR A 1076 29.88 -9.39 41.68
CA THR A 1076 30.03 -8.00 42.17
C THR A 1076 31.40 -7.42 41.79
N LYS A 1077 32.46 -8.24 41.83
CA LYS A 1077 33.80 -7.81 41.39
C LYS A 1077 33.82 -7.50 39.89
N VAL A 1078 33.19 -8.34 39.06
CA VAL A 1078 33.10 -8.12 37.60
C VAL A 1078 32.28 -6.89 37.27
N ALA A 1079 31.10 -6.73 37.86
CA ALA A 1079 30.25 -5.57 37.63
C ALA A 1079 30.93 -4.25 38.07
N ARG A 1080 31.68 -4.26 39.19
CA ARG A 1080 32.49 -3.12 39.61
C ARG A 1080 33.60 -2.78 38.61
N GLN A 1081 34.33 -3.79 38.11
CA GLN A 1081 35.37 -3.61 37.10
C GLN A 1081 34.80 -3.00 35.81
N ILE A 1082 33.70 -3.57 35.30
CA ILE A 1082 33.00 -3.03 34.12
C ILE A 1082 32.57 -1.58 34.36
N SER A 1083 32.00 -1.29 35.53
CA SER A 1083 31.58 0.07 35.87
C SER A 1083 32.72 1.07 35.90
N THR A 1084 33.87 0.68 36.47
CA THR A 1084 35.06 1.53 36.51
C THR A 1084 35.62 1.77 35.12
N MET A 1085 35.72 0.73 34.28
CA MET A 1085 36.27 0.83 32.92
C MET A 1085 35.37 1.62 31.96
N ILE A 1086 34.05 1.53 32.09
CA ILE A 1086 33.11 2.36 31.30
C ILE A 1086 33.16 3.82 31.78
N LYS A 1087 33.11 4.06 33.11
CA LYS A 1087 33.16 5.43 33.68
C LYS A 1087 34.48 6.14 33.38
N SER A 1088 35.59 5.41 33.24
CA SER A 1088 36.89 5.96 32.85
C SER A 1088 37.06 6.12 31.33
N GLY A 1089 36.14 5.59 30.52
CA GLY A 1089 36.25 5.57 29.06
C GLY A 1089 37.28 4.57 28.51
N ALA A 1090 37.73 3.61 29.31
CA ALA A 1090 38.70 2.58 28.91
C ALA A 1090 38.09 1.51 27.98
N ILE A 1091 36.77 1.30 28.07
CA ILE A 1091 35.97 0.50 27.13
C ILE A 1091 34.65 1.22 26.85
N ASP A 1092 34.16 1.13 25.62
CA ASP A 1092 32.80 1.58 25.28
C ASP A 1092 31.76 0.46 25.45
N GLU A 1093 30.46 0.79 25.40
CA GLU A 1093 29.42 -0.21 25.61
C GLU A 1093 29.44 -1.31 24.55
N PHE A 1094 29.82 -1.02 23.29
CA PHE A 1094 29.87 -2.00 22.20
C PHE A 1094 31.07 -2.95 22.34
N GLU A 1095 32.20 -2.44 22.82
CA GLU A 1095 33.40 -3.22 23.12
C GLU A 1095 33.16 -4.23 24.24
N LEU A 1096 32.36 -3.87 25.26
CA LEU A 1096 31.98 -4.81 26.32
C LEU A 1096 31.24 -6.03 25.75
N PHE A 1097 30.31 -5.82 24.82
CA PHE A 1097 29.60 -6.93 24.16
C PHE A 1097 30.56 -7.79 23.32
N GLY A 1098 31.49 -7.16 22.58
CA GLY A 1098 32.51 -7.87 21.81
C GLY A 1098 33.44 -8.75 22.66
N ILE A 1099 33.78 -8.30 23.88
CA ILE A 1099 34.58 -9.08 24.85
C ILE A 1099 33.74 -10.22 25.45
N SER A 1100 32.45 -10.00 25.71
CA SER A 1100 31.54 -11.03 26.25
C SER A 1100 31.16 -12.13 25.24
N ALA A 1101 31.28 -11.87 23.94
CA ALA A 1101 30.97 -12.79 22.85
C ALA A 1101 32.03 -13.89 22.61
N GLY A 1102 33.22 -13.80 23.22
CA GLY A 1102 34.17 -14.92 23.26
C GLY A 1102 34.78 -15.35 21.92
N GLY A 1103 34.85 -14.48 20.91
CA GLY A 1103 35.57 -14.81 19.67
C GLY A 1103 37.04 -15.12 19.96
N GLU A 1104 37.49 -16.36 19.69
CA GLU A 1104 38.92 -16.73 19.74
C GLU A 1104 39.78 -15.76 18.88
N ASP A 1105 39.20 -15.20 17.82
CA ASP A 1105 39.85 -14.21 16.97
C ASP A 1105 39.98 -12.82 17.62
N THR A 1106 39.04 -12.42 18.48
CA THR A 1106 39.12 -11.15 19.24
C THR A 1106 40.19 -11.23 20.32
N LEU A 1107 40.34 -12.39 20.97
CA LEU A 1107 41.42 -12.65 21.93
C LEU A 1107 42.78 -12.79 21.25
N LYS A 1108 42.87 -13.39 20.05
CA LYS A 1108 44.09 -13.36 19.23
C LYS A 1108 44.44 -11.94 18.82
N GLN A 1109 43.47 -11.12 18.41
CA GLN A 1109 43.71 -9.71 18.06
C GLN A 1109 44.13 -8.87 19.28
N LEU A 1110 43.52 -9.08 20.45
CA LEU A 1110 43.90 -8.40 21.69
C LEU A 1110 45.28 -8.86 22.21
N ALA A 1111 45.61 -10.15 22.08
CA ALA A 1111 46.95 -10.66 22.39
C ALA A 1111 48.02 -10.14 21.41
N ILE A 1112 47.67 -9.96 20.13
CA ILE A 1112 48.52 -9.33 19.11
C ILE A 1112 48.71 -7.84 19.41
N GLN A 1113 47.66 -7.13 19.83
CA GLN A 1113 47.75 -5.71 20.21
C GLN A 1113 48.56 -5.50 21.50
N ALA A 1114 48.39 -6.37 22.51
CA ALA A 1114 49.21 -6.35 23.72
C ALA A 1114 50.69 -6.66 23.44
N ALA A 1115 50.98 -7.49 22.43
CA ALA A 1115 52.35 -7.74 21.96
C ALA A 1115 52.98 -6.54 21.21
N THR A 1116 52.16 -5.60 20.72
CA THR A 1116 52.60 -4.37 20.03
C THR A 1116 52.71 -3.14 20.94
N ALA A 1117 52.30 -3.23 22.21
CA ALA A 1117 52.55 -2.17 23.18
C ALA A 1117 54.07 -2.05 23.46
N PRO A 1118 54.63 -0.83 23.55
CA PRO A 1118 56.06 -0.63 23.73
C PRO A 1118 56.51 -1.28 25.04
N ARG A 1119 57.50 -2.17 24.96
CA ARG A 1119 58.15 -2.78 26.11
C ARG A 1119 58.68 -1.67 27.04
N LEU A 1120 58.05 -1.53 28.21
CA LEU A 1120 58.60 -0.81 29.36
C LEU A 1120 59.80 -1.60 29.90
N THR A 1121 60.91 -1.55 29.17
CA THR A 1121 62.25 -2.01 29.59
C THR A 1121 63.10 -0.86 30.13
N GLN A 1122 62.49 0.21 30.64
CA GLN A 1122 63.20 1.31 31.29
C GLN A 1122 62.36 1.89 32.43
N MET A 1123 62.42 1.27 33.61
CA MET A 1123 62.27 1.93 34.93
C MET A 1123 62.75 0.97 36.04
N VAL A 1124 64.01 0.55 35.91
CA VAL A 1124 64.89 0.27 37.06
C VAL A 1124 66.25 0.88 36.73
N MET A 1125 66.31 2.21 36.85
CA MET A 1125 67.39 2.99 37.43
C MET A 1125 66.80 4.31 37.92
#